data_AF-A0A8H5TD03-F1
#
_entry.id   AF-A0A8H5TD03-F1
#
_cell.length_a   1.000
_cell.length_b   1.000
_cell.length_c   1.000
_cell.angle_alpha   90.00
_cell.angle_beta   90.00
_cell.angle_gamma   90.00
#
_symmetry.space_group_name_H-M   'P 1'
#
loop_
_entity.id
_entity.type
_entity.pdbx_description
1 polymer ?
#
loop_
_entity_poly.entity_id
_entity_poly.type
_entity_poly.pdbx_seq_one_letter_code
_entity_poly.pdbx_strand_id
1 'polypeptide(L)'
;MPSPWDRLKGIFTNGANGSGRREWLHEEERALLPNHRNQSIASAIPPNEVMKVCLRLRHLIRECVPCELEESAITRSHSTVITKHVVQAAREAGGEKYRSCVVYALLVNMRWFKREAIAELWDADLHDLRAVACTVVAKQIIEGEEDLEYLLHHVLLRRYSFLIDKVATAPTNVIEKAVDLHAVRVIGSSGYQKCIQYLWRGWLVQDEDDPSEFVDYKNKANTGFLVHMDPDRMRSPRYQNAAQLLFSIIYLGLYTAAVNSANASGVLDGAEIALYIFTFAYVCDECLKYYKAGYHILGFWNVFNFVLYTFLTVSLIMRVIGQLYWDNGPVFKKYNELSYNLLSFVAPMFWSRLLLYFDSFRFFGAMLVVLKVMMKESLIFFALLMIVIVGFLQAFIGLDIADDNVLGDTWFIIEAMLKAIMQSPEFDGFEDFGHPFGLILYYCFTFVVMIILLNILIALYNSAYEDIYENADDEYLALFAQKTMQFVRAPDENVYIAPFNLVEMVISALFEWWMPKSTYEFINDCVMATLYSPLLFVAAWNERRDARKIRRNRSRGEEDDDQIHEWEQFNEDLDMEAEGWTKTCESAKPNVEDEPAVLEVRKLRAELDELKTMLWQITDTIKGNDDETVTGSKSGKSPESKDEDAQEASETAESQDSPEVSDAPEAGATSGDNKQSKKKNKKNKKKGSSSSS
;
A
#
# COMPACT_ATOMS: atom_id res chain seq x y z
N MET A 1 -4.41 -29.48 31.89
CA MET A 1 -3.85 -28.32 31.17
C MET A 1 -2.83 -28.86 30.18
N PRO A 2 -2.80 -28.41 28.90
CA PRO A 2 -1.71 -28.73 27.97
C PRO A 2 -0.38 -28.11 28.47
N SER A 3 0.76 -28.64 28.02
CA SER A 3 2.06 -28.06 28.39
C SER A 3 2.32 -26.76 27.60
N PRO A 4 3.20 -25.86 28.09
CA PRO A 4 3.62 -24.70 27.31
C PRO A 4 4.37 -25.09 26.02
N TRP A 5 5.01 -26.26 25.99
CA TRP A 5 5.72 -26.78 24.83
C TRP A 5 4.79 -27.18 23.68
N ASP A 6 3.58 -27.67 23.98
CA ASP A 6 2.59 -28.04 22.94
C ASP A 6 2.10 -26.81 22.18
N ARG A 7 1.95 -25.66 22.86
CA ARG A 7 1.64 -24.38 22.22
C ARG A 7 2.77 -23.88 21.32
N LEU A 8 4.02 -24.11 21.72
CA LEU A 8 5.20 -23.65 20.99
C LEU A 8 5.41 -24.45 19.69
N LYS A 9 5.14 -25.77 19.70
CA LYS A 9 5.09 -26.57 18.47
C LYS A 9 4.04 -26.09 17.47
N GLY A 10 2.88 -25.62 17.93
CA GLY A 10 1.82 -25.09 17.06
C GLY A 10 2.22 -23.87 16.23
N ILE A 11 3.28 -23.16 16.61
CA ILE A 11 3.82 -22.02 15.84
C ILE A 11 4.72 -22.49 14.68
N PHE A 12 5.40 -23.63 14.83
CA PHE A 12 6.38 -24.16 13.87
C PHE A 12 5.85 -25.31 13.00
N THR A 13 4.62 -25.77 13.22
CA THR A 13 4.02 -26.93 12.51
C THR A 13 2.78 -26.57 11.69
N ASN A 14 2.63 -25.31 11.27
CA ASN A 14 1.54 -24.87 10.39
C ASN A 14 1.76 -25.24 8.90
N GLY A 15 2.20 -26.48 8.67
CA GLY A 15 2.36 -27.10 7.36
C GLY A 15 1.78 -28.52 7.40
N ALA A 16 0.83 -28.80 6.49
CA ALA A 16 0.19 -30.11 6.28
C ALA A 16 -0.44 -30.80 7.51
N ASN A 17 -1.68 -30.40 7.89
CA ASN A 17 -2.88 -31.24 7.66
C ASN A 17 -4.18 -30.71 8.35
N GLY A 18 -5.29 -30.71 7.61
CA GLY A 18 -6.58 -31.19 8.14
C GLY A 18 -7.50 -30.30 8.98
N SER A 19 -7.26 -28.99 9.16
CA SER A 19 -8.10 -28.12 10.04
C SER A 19 -8.91 -26.99 9.33
N GLY A 20 -8.74 -26.85 8.00
CA GLY A 20 -9.04 -25.63 7.25
C GLY A 20 -10.39 -24.92 7.49
N ARG A 21 -11.50 -25.64 7.67
CA ARG A 21 -12.85 -25.05 7.70
C ARG A 21 -13.05 -23.92 8.73
N ARG A 22 -12.41 -23.99 9.90
CA ARG A 22 -12.42 -22.88 10.88
C ARG A 22 -11.29 -21.90 10.63
N GLU A 23 -10.12 -22.39 10.25
CA GLU A 23 -8.94 -21.57 10.01
C GLU A 23 -9.15 -20.56 8.89
N TRP A 24 -9.82 -20.94 7.79
CA TRP A 24 -10.08 -20.09 6.63
C TRP A 24 -11.11 -18.99 6.90
N LEU A 25 -12.18 -19.31 7.65
CA LEU A 25 -13.14 -18.30 8.12
C LEU A 25 -12.47 -17.36 9.12
N HIS A 26 -11.72 -17.91 10.09
CA HIS A 26 -10.93 -17.09 11.01
C HIS A 26 -9.80 -16.29 10.32
N GLU A 27 -9.37 -16.64 9.11
CA GLU A 27 -8.35 -15.92 8.34
C GLU A 27 -8.95 -14.84 7.40
N GLU A 28 -10.25 -14.91 7.10
CA GLU A 28 -11.01 -13.70 6.73
C GLU A 28 -11.24 -12.84 7.98
N GLU A 29 -11.72 -13.38 9.10
CA GLU A 29 -11.98 -12.64 10.35
C GLU A 29 -10.73 -12.06 11.07
N ARG A 30 -9.52 -12.49 10.72
CA ARG A 30 -8.24 -11.91 11.20
C ARG A 30 -7.70 -10.81 10.28
N ALA A 31 -7.99 -10.88 8.99
CA ALA A 31 -7.63 -9.85 8.02
C ALA A 31 -8.54 -8.62 8.16
N LEU A 32 -9.76 -8.84 8.66
CA LEU A 32 -10.70 -7.79 9.02
C LEU A 32 -10.58 -7.48 10.53
N LEU A 33 -10.79 -6.23 10.94
CA LEU A 33 -10.98 -5.93 12.37
C LEU A 33 -12.34 -6.50 12.86
N PRO A 34 -12.43 -6.99 14.12
CA PRO A 34 -13.64 -7.65 14.61
C PRO A 34 -14.79 -6.67 14.87
N ASN A 35 -15.62 -6.43 13.84
CA ASN A 35 -16.80 -5.55 13.89
C ASN A 35 -17.92 -6.10 14.79
N HIS A 36 -17.79 -5.92 16.11
CA HIS A 36 -18.69 -6.49 17.12
C HIS A 36 -20.15 -5.98 17.06
N ARG A 37 -20.43 -4.95 16.25
CA ARG A 37 -21.71 -4.22 16.20
C ARG A 37 -22.55 -4.45 14.93
N ASN A 38 -21.96 -5.01 13.86
CA ASN A 38 -22.58 -5.05 12.52
C ASN A 38 -23.14 -6.44 12.13
N GLN A 39 -23.81 -7.13 13.06
CA GLN A 39 -24.29 -8.51 12.85
C GLN A 39 -25.47 -8.67 11.88
N SER A 40 -25.95 -7.57 11.26
CA SER A 40 -27.11 -7.55 10.37
C SER A 40 -26.86 -6.98 8.97
N ILE A 41 -25.60 -6.71 8.59
CA ILE A 41 -25.28 -6.27 7.22
C ILE A 41 -25.50 -7.42 6.23
N ALA A 42 -26.47 -7.27 5.34
CA ALA A 42 -26.71 -8.19 4.24
C ALA A 42 -25.75 -7.91 3.07
N SER A 43 -25.40 -8.94 2.29
CA SER A 43 -24.65 -8.75 1.05
C SER A 43 -25.56 -8.27 -0.08
N ALA A 44 -25.13 -7.30 -0.87
CA ALA A 44 -25.93 -6.70 -1.94
C ALA A 44 -26.39 -7.69 -3.03
N ILE A 45 -25.65 -8.80 -3.19
CA ILE A 45 -25.93 -9.89 -4.12
C ILE A 45 -25.92 -11.20 -3.30
N PRO A 46 -26.78 -12.19 -3.59
CA PRO A 46 -26.69 -13.52 -2.97
C PRO A 46 -25.29 -14.15 -3.18
N PRO A 47 -24.58 -14.58 -2.12
CA PRO A 47 -23.19 -15.06 -2.21
C PRO A 47 -22.97 -16.26 -3.14
N ASN A 48 -24.04 -17.03 -3.43
CA ASN A 48 -24.04 -18.09 -4.44
C ASN A 48 -23.72 -17.58 -5.84
N GLU A 49 -24.21 -16.39 -6.22
CA GLU A 49 -23.99 -15.84 -7.56
C GLU A 49 -22.62 -15.15 -7.65
N VAL A 50 -22.21 -14.45 -6.58
CA VAL A 50 -20.84 -13.90 -6.42
C VAL A 50 -19.79 -15.00 -6.66
N MET A 51 -19.95 -16.16 -6.01
CA MET A 51 -19.07 -17.32 -6.20
C MET A 51 -19.00 -17.80 -7.66
N LYS A 52 -20.12 -17.84 -8.39
CA LYS A 52 -20.11 -18.22 -9.82
C LYS A 52 -19.33 -17.22 -10.67
N VAL A 53 -19.42 -15.92 -10.37
CA VAL A 53 -18.65 -14.87 -11.06
C VAL A 53 -17.15 -15.03 -10.77
N CYS A 54 -16.76 -15.28 -9.51
CA CYS A 54 -15.36 -15.60 -9.17
C CYS A 54 -14.84 -16.79 -9.98
N LEU A 55 -15.57 -17.90 -10.02
CA LEU A 55 -15.17 -19.12 -10.74
C LEU A 55 -15.06 -18.91 -12.26
N ARG A 56 -15.96 -18.14 -12.88
CA ARG A 56 -15.88 -17.77 -14.31
C ARG A 56 -14.61 -16.97 -14.61
N LEU A 57 -14.34 -15.93 -13.81
CA LEU A 57 -13.17 -15.08 -13.96
C LEU A 57 -11.86 -15.85 -13.69
N ARG A 58 -11.87 -16.78 -12.74
CA ARG A 58 -10.73 -17.67 -12.44
C ARG A 58 -10.38 -18.58 -13.62
N HIS A 59 -11.37 -19.10 -14.34
CA HIS A 59 -11.17 -19.86 -15.57
C HIS A 59 -10.62 -18.95 -16.67
N LEU A 60 -11.26 -17.81 -16.94
CA LEU A 60 -10.80 -16.83 -17.94
C LEU A 60 -9.32 -16.44 -17.74
N ILE A 61 -8.92 -16.13 -16.51
CA ILE A 61 -7.54 -15.74 -16.18
C ILE A 61 -6.54 -16.91 -16.35
N ARG A 62 -6.96 -18.16 -16.11
CA ARG A 62 -6.13 -19.35 -16.37
C ARG A 62 -5.98 -19.65 -17.87
N GLU A 63 -7.00 -19.40 -18.70
CA GLU A 63 -6.88 -19.52 -20.16
C GLU A 63 -6.05 -18.37 -20.77
N CYS A 64 -6.18 -17.14 -20.24
CA CYS A 64 -5.37 -16.00 -20.68
C CYS A 64 -3.90 -16.09 -20.24
N VAL A 65 -3.61 -16.82 -19.16
CA VAL A 65 -2.26 -17.04 -18.62
C VAL A 65 -2.00 -18.55 -18.43
N PRO A 66 -1.73 -19.27 -19.53
CA PRO A 66 -1.50 -20.72 -19.50
C PRO A 66 -0.07 -21.08 -19.05
N CYS A 67 0.93 -20.25 -19.33
CA CYS A 67 2.34 -20.47 -19.04
C CYS A 67 2.98 -19.23 -18.41
N GLU A 68 4.20 -19.41 -17.88
CA GLU A 68 5.04 -18.31 -17.40
C GLU A 68 5.36 -17.32 -18.53
N LEU A 69 5.39 -16.04 -18.17
CA LEU A 69 5.59 -14.90 -19.05
C LEU A 69 6.40 -13.84 -18.30
N GLU A 70 7.01 -12.89 -19.00
CA GLU A 70 7.59 -11.71 -18.35
C GLU A 70 6.46 -10.81 -17.82
N GLU A 71 6.52 -10.32 -16.56
CA GLU A 71 5.43 -9.49 -16.02
C GLU A 71 5.16 -8.26 -16.91
N SER A 72 6.22 -7.68 -17.48
CA SER A 72 6.10 -6.51 -18.36
C SER A 72 5.28 -6.78 -19.63
N ALA A 73 5.13 -8.04 -20.06
CA ALA A 73 4.24 -8.39 -21.17
C ALA A 73 2.76 -8.20 -20.82
N ILE A 74 2.42 -8.22 -19.52
CA ILE A 74 1.06 -8.10 -18.97
C ILE A 74 0.80 -6.71 -18.38
N THR A 75 1.82 -6.00 -17.88
CA THR A 75 1.65 -4.65 -17.31
C THR A 75 1.42 -3.56 -18.37
N ARG A 76 1.90 -3.76 -19.61
CA ARG A 76 1.79 -2.79 -20.71
C ARG A 76 0.32 -2.51 -21.06
N SER A 77 -0.03 -1.23 -21.22
CA SER A 77 -1.39 -0.77 -21.53
C SER A 77 -2.01 -1.39 -22.80
N HIS A 78 -1.15 -1.78 -23.75
CA HIS A 78 -1.51 -2.52 -24.97
C HIS A 78 -0.84 -3.91 -24.98
N SER A 79 -0.99 -4.67 -23.90
CA SER A 79 -0.51 -6.05 -23.83
C SER A 79 -1.16 -6.95 -24.90
N THR A 80 -0.37 -7.84 -25.50
CA THR A 80 -0.87 -8.91 -26.38
C THR A 80 -1.71 -9.95 -25.63
N VAL A 81 -1.47 -10.09 -24.32
CA VAL A 81 -2.12 -11.07 -23.43
C VAL A 81 -3.49 -10.59 -22.96
N ILE A 82 -3.58 -9.42 -22.33
CA ILE A 82 -4.83 -8.82 -21.87
C ILE A 82 -5.32 -7.83 -22.93
N THR A 83 -5.96 -8.37 -23.96
CA THR A 83 -6.58 -7.57 -25.02
C THR A 83 -7.91 -6.96 -24.53
N LYS A 84 -8.40 -5.93 -25.25
CA LYS A 84 -9.72 -5.31 -24.99
C LYS A 84 -10.87 -6.34 -24.97
N HIS A 85 -10.75 -7.45 -25.70
CA HIS A 85 -11.70 -8.56 -25.68
C HIS A 85 -11.70 -9.35 -24.36
N VAL A 86 -10.54 -9.52 -23.72
CA VAL A 86 -10.44 -10.17 -22.39
C VAL A 86 -11.10 -9.31 -21.33
N VAL A 87 -10.90 -7.99 -21.37
CA VAL A 87 -11.57 -7.02 -20.47
C VAL A 87 -13.10 -7.07 -20.65
N GLN A 88 -13.57 -7.12 -21.89
CA GLN A 88 -15.00 -7.23 -22.19
C GLN A 88 -15.59 -8.58 -21.72
N ALA A 89 -14.91 -9.70 -21.96
CA ALA A 89 -15.32 -11.02 -21.46
C ALA A 89 -15.36 -11.07 -19.92
N ALA A 90 -14.43 -10.37 -19.24
CA ALA A 90 -14.44 -10.23 -17.79
C ALA A 90 -15.65 -9.41 -17.30
N ARG A 91 -16.00 -8.30 -17.97
CA ARG A 91 -17.24 -7.54 -17.69
C ARG A 91 -18.49 -8.41 -17.88
N GLU A 92 -18.54 -9.19 -18.96
CA GLU A 92 -19.66 -10.08 -19.29
C GLU A 92 -19.79 -11.29 -18.35
N ALA A 93 -18.72 -11.70 -17.65
CA ALA A 93 -18.76 -12.82 -16.69
C ALA A 93 -19.79 -12.63 -15.56
N GLY A 94 -20.10 -11.39 -15.18
CA GLY A 94 -21.19 -11.03 -14.25
C GLY A 94 -22.57 -10.88 -14.90
N GLY A 95 -22.63 -10.68 -16.22
CA GLY A 95 -23.83 -10.26 -16.94
C GLY A 95 -24.39 -8.91 -16.46
N GLU A 96 -25.49 -8.46 -17.07
CA GLU A 96 -26.14 -7.16 -16.77
C GLU A 96 -26.44 -6.98 -15.27
N LYS A 97 -26.83 -8.06 -14.58
CA LYS A 97 -27.32 -8.00 -13.18
C LYS A 97 -26.24 -8.02 -12.12
N TYR A 98 -25.03 -8.52 -12.44
CA TYR A 98 -23.93 -8.65 -11.46
C TYR A 98 -22.62 -8.02 -11.95
N ARG A 99 -22.66 -7.17 -12.98
CA ARG A 99 -21.51 -6.36 -13.48
C ARG A 99 -20.76 -5.65 -12.36
N SER A 100 -21.48 -5.10 -11.37
CA SER A 100 -20.90 -4.38 -10.23
C SER A 100 -20.02 -5.24 -9.32
N CYS A 101 -20.19 -6.57 -9.35
CA CYS A 101 -19.42 -7.52 -8.54
C CYS A 101 -18.13 -8.00 -9.22
N VAL A 102 -17.91 -7.69 -10.51
CA VAL A 102 -16.77 -8.21 -11.28
C VAL A 102 -15.43 -7.79 -10.68
N VAL A 103 -15.28 -6.53 -10.27
CA VAL A 103 -14.04 -6.02 -9.65
C VAL A 103 -13.78 -6.70 -8.30
N TYR A 104 -14.82 -6.90 -7.48
CA TYR A 104 -14.71 -7.65 -6.22
C TYR A 104 -14.25 -9.09 -6.45
N ALA A 105 -14.84 -9.76 -7.46
CA ALA A 105 -14.51 -11.14 -7.81
C ALA A 105 -13.07 -11.28 -8.35
N LEU A 106 -12.54 -10.28 -9.06
CA LEU A 106 -11.12 -10.23 -9.46
C LEU A 106 -10.18 -10.12 -8.25
N LEU A 107 -10.51 -9.32 -7.23
CA LEU A 107 -9.73 -9.25 -5.99
C LEU A 107 -9.79 -10.55 -5.16
N VAL A 108 -10.94 -11.24 -5.15
CA VAL A 108 -11.05 -12.57 -4.53
C VAL A 108 -10.18 -13.60 -5.26
N ASN A 109 -10.16 -13.58 -6.60
CA ASN A 109 -9.28 -14.44 -7.40
C ASN A 109 -7.81 -14.11 -7.20
N MET A 110 -7.42 -12.82 -7.12
CA MET A 110 -6.06 -12.40 -6.76
C MET A 110 -5.61 -13.02 -5.43
N ARG A 111 -6.47 -13.00 -4.38
CA ARG A 111 -6.18 -13.68 -3.10
C ARG A 111 -5.99 -15.19 -3.27
N TRP A 112 -6.81 -15.83 -4.09
CA TRP A 112 -6.72 -17.28 -4.32
C TRP A 112 -5.43 -17.65 -5.06
N PHE A 113 -5.05 -16.92 -6.11
CA PHE A 113 -3.80 -17.15 -6.83
C PHE A 113 -2.56 -16.92 -5.93
N LYS A 114 -2.53 -15.85 -5.13
CA LYS A 114 -1.46 -15.66 -4.11
C LYS A 114 -1.40 -16.78 -3.07
N ARG A 115 -2.54 -17.41 -2.75
CA ARG A 115 -2.57 -18.59 -1.86
C ARG A 115 -2.08 -19.86 -2.56
N GLU A 116 -2.39 -20.01 -3.84
CA GLU A 116 -1.93 -21.11 -4.68
C GLU A 116 -0.41 -21.03 -4.88
N ALA A 117 0.19 -19.86 -5.10
CA ALA A 117 1.64 -19.67 -5.13
C ALA A 117 2.36 -20.15 -3.85
N ILE A 118 1.78 -19.86 -2.67
CA ILE A 118 2.32 -20.28 -1.37
C ILE A 118 2.17 -21.81 -1.14
N ALA A 119 1.16 -22.44 -1.75
CA ALA A 119 0.89 -23.88 -1.60
C ALA A 119 1.61 -24.74 -2.65
N GLU A 120 1.77 -24.22 -3.85
CA GLU A 120 2.31 -24.87 -5.05
C GLU A 120 3.61 -24.18 -5.45
N LEU A 121 4.59 -24.21 -4.54
CA LEU A 121 5.85 -23.42 -4.60
C LEU A 121 6.74 -23.70 -5.85
N TRP A 122 6.37 -24.68 -6.67
CA TRP A 122 7.02 -25.02 -7.94
C TRP A 122 6.39 -24.33 -9.17
N ASP A 123 5.20 -23.72 -9.02
CA ASP A 123 4.43 -22.96 -10.04
C ASP A 123 4.11 -21.55 -9.50
N ALA A 124 4.92 -21.07 -8.52
CA ALA A 124 4.63 -19.87 -7.75
C ALA A 124 4.62 -18.61 -8.62
N ASP A 125 5.62 -18.45 -9.48
CA ASP A 125 5.76 -17.29 -10.36
C ASP A 125 4.58 -17.18 -11.34
N LEU A 126 4.10 -18.32 -11.86
CA LEU A 126 2.91 -18.39 -12.72
C LEU A 126 1.63 -18.00 -11.96
N HIS A 127 1.47 -18.44 -10.72
CA HIS A 127 0.33 -18.07 -9.89
C HIS A 127 0.36 -16.60 -9.45
N ASP A 128 1.50 -16.06 -9.04
CA ASP A 128 1.62 -14.63 -8.72
C ASP A 128 1.43 -13.76 -9.98
N LEU A 129 1.89 -14.19 -11.16
CA LEU A 129 1.63 -13.51 -12.43
C LEU A 129 0.15 -13.60 -12.86
N ARG A 130 -0.57 -14.69 -12.54
CA ARG A 130 -2.05 -14.74 -12.62
C ARG A 130 -2.72 -13.77 -11.64
N ALA A 131 -2.18 -13.60 -10.43
CA ALA A 131 -2.66 -12.60 -9.46
C ALA A 131 -2.42 -11.17 -9.97
N VAL A 132 -1.28 -10.89 -10.61
CA VAL A 132 -0.98 -9.63 -11.30
C VAL A 132 -1.99 -9.38 -12.43
N ALA A 133 -2.25 -10.38 -13.28
CA ALA A 133 -3.25 -10.27 -14.36
C ALA A 133 -4.65 -9.88 -13.82
N CYS A 134 -5.06 -10.42 -12.66
CA CYS A 134 -6.30 -9.99 -11.99
C CYS A 134 -6.33 -8.47 -11.71
N THR A 135 -5.20 -7.88 -11.28
CA THR A 135 -5.11 -6.44 -11.00
C THR A 135 -5.15 -5.57 -12.26
N VAL A 136 -4.58 -6.04 -13.38
CA VAL A 136 -4.59 -5.31 -14.65
C VAL A 136 -6.01 -5.27 -15.23
N VAL A 137 -6.71 -6.41 -15.28
CA VAL A 137 -8.12 -6.45 -15.70
C VAL A 137 -8.99 -5.60 -14.77
N ALA A 138 -8.77 -5.66 -13.45
CA ALA A 138 -9.53 -4.84 -12.50
C ALA A 138 -9.31 -3.33 -12.71
N LYS A 139 -8.05 -2.90 -12.93
CA LYS A 139 -7.70 -1.51 -13.26
C LYS A 139 -8.41 -1.07 -14.56
N GLN A 140 -8.28 -1.84 -15.63
CA GLN A 140 -8.90 -1.53 -16.93
C GLN A 140 -10.45 -1.49 -16.86
N ILE A 141 -11.08 -2.31 -16.00
CA ILE A 141 -12.53 -2.25 -15.78
C ILE A 141 -12.94 -0.97 -15.04
N ILE A 142 -12.16 -0.50 -14.06
CA ILE A 142 -12.41 0.74 -13.32
C ILE A 142 -12.19 1.97 -14.22
N GLU A 143 -11.10 2.00 -14.98
CA GLU A 143 -10.70 3.16 -15.79
C GLU A 143 -11.53 3.33 -17.07
N GLY A 144 -12.16 2.25 -17.56
CA GLY A 144 -13.07 2.27 -18.71
C GLY A 144 -14.56 2.36 -18.33
N GLU A 145 -14.92 2.86 -17.15
CA GLU A 145 -16.30 3.02 -16.69
C GLU A 145 -16.64 4.52 -16.61
N GLU A 146 -17.55 4.98 -17.47
CA GLU A 146 -17.85 6.42 -17.65
C GLU A 146 -18.83 6.97 -16.61
N ASP A 147 -19.70 6.11 -16.05
CA ASP A 147 -20.66 6.49 -15.01
C ASP A 147 -19.98 6.46 -13.63
N LEU A 148 -19.57 7.65 -13.17
CA LEU A 148 -18.96 7.83 -11.85
C LEU A 148 -19.92 7.48 -10.70
N GLU A 149 -21.23 7.74 -10.82
CA GLU A 149 -22.18 7.46 -9.74
C GLU A 149 -22.32 5.95 -9.54
N TYR A 150 -22.43 5.20 -10.64
CA TYR A 150 -22.41 3.74 -10.64
C TYR A 150 -21.05 3.18 -10.16
N LEU A 151 -19.92 3.72 -10.63
CA LEU A 151 -18.59 3.28 -10.24
C LEU A 151 -18.35 3.44 -8.73
N LEU A 152 -18.67 4.61 -8.17
CA LEU A 152 -18.52 4.90 -6.74
C LEU A 152 -19.46 4.02 -5.90
N HIS A 153 -20.77 4.13 -6.11
CA HIS A 153 -21.76 3.55 -5.20
C HIS A 153 -21.99 2.05 -5.41
N HIS A 154 -22.00 1.56 -6.66
CA HIS A 154 -22.32 0.16 -6.97
C HIS A 154 -21.09 -0.72 -7.10
N VAL A 155 -20.02 -0.25 -7.76
CA VAL A 155 -18.80 -1.07 -7.96
C VAL A 155 -17.89 -1.01 -6.74
N LEU A 156 -17.52 0.18 -6.26
CA LEU A 156 -16.46 0.34 -5.27
C LEU A 156 -16.94 0.24 -3.80
N LEU A 157 -18.01 0.95 -3.45
CA LEU A 157 -18.48 1.12 -2.06
C LEU A 157 -19.57 0.14 -1.60
N ARG A 158 -20.04 -0.75 -2.47
CA ARG A 158 -21.09 -1.73 -2.14
C ARG A 158 -20.50 -2.99 -1.51
N ARG A 159 -21.05 -3.43 -0.38
CA ARG A 159 -20.53 -4.58 0.37
C ARG A 159 -20.92 -5.91 -0.29
N TYR A 160 -19.92 -6.73 -0.62
CA TYR A 160 -20.05 -8.05 -1.21
C TYR A 160 -19.49 -9.14 -0.28
N SER A 161 -20.02 -10.35 -0.39
CA SER A 161 -19.46 -11.55 0.26
C SER A 161 -19.59 -12.75 -0.67
N PHE A 162 -18.68 -13.71 -0.51
CA PHE A 162 -18.67 -14.97 -1.24
C PHE A 162 -18.90 -16.15 -0.27
N LEU A 163 -18.77 -17.38 -0.75
CA LEU A 163 -18.98 -18.59 0.06
C LEU A 163 -17.66 -19.30 0.35
N ILE A 164 -17.44 -19.67 1.62
CA ILE A 164 -16.43 -20.66 2.03
C ILE A 164 -17.19 -21.80 2.71
N ASP A 165 -17.05 -23.04 2.22
CA ASP A 165 -17.75 -24.23 2.74
C ASP A 165 -19.28 -24.05 2.97
N LYS A 166 -19.93 -23.33 2.04
CA LYS A 166 -21.36 -22.93 2.06
C LYS A 166 -21.75 -21.96 3.19
N VAL A 167 -20.78 -21.39 3.89
CA VAL A 167 -20.97 -20.26 4.83
C VAL A 167 -20.64 -18.96 4.08
N ALA A 168 -21.46 -17.92 4.23
CA ALA A 168 -21.17 -16.60 3.68
C ALA A 168 -20.01 -15.94 4.45
N THR A 169 -19.06 -15.33 3.74
CA THR A 169 -17.99 -14.55 4.37
C THR A 169 -18.51 -13.20 4.86
N ALA A 170 -17.71 -12.49 5.66
CA ALA A 170 -18.06 -11.15 6.12
C ALA A 170 -18.21 -10.18 4.91
N PRO A 171 -19.27 -9.35 4.88
CA PRO A 171 -19.54 -8.45 3.76
C PRO A 171 -18.49 -7.31 3.73
N THR A 172 -17.78 -7.20 2.61
CA THR A 172 -16.60 -6.35 2.40
C THR A 172 -16.71 -5.55 1.10
N ASN A 173 -16.26 -4.30 1.11
CA ASN A 173 -16.18 -3.45 -0.08
C ASN A 173 -14.99 -3.80 -0.97
N VAL A 174 -15.03 -3.40 -2.24
CA VAL A 174 -13.87 -3.47 -3.14
C VAL A 174 -12.71 -2.65 -2.60
N ILE A 175 -12.97 -1.46 -2.06
CA ILE A 175 -11.96 -0.58 -1.46
C ILE A 175 -11.33 -1.21 -0.21
N GLU A 176 -12.15 -1.76 0.70
CA GLU A 176 -11.66 -2.48 1.88
C GLU A 176 -10.79 -3.68 1.46
N LYS A 177 -11.27 -4.49 0.50
CA LYS A 177 -10.55 -5.68 0.01
C LYS A 177 -9.26 -5.34 -0.75
N ALA A 178 -9.23 -4.23 -1.48
CA ALA A 178 -8.03 -3.78 -2.21
C ALA A 178 -6.92 -3.32 -1.25
N VAL A 179 -7.27 -2.58 -0.19
CA VAL A 179 -6.34 -2.23 0.90
C VAL A 179 -5.89 -3.47 1.66
N ASP A 180 -6.82 -4.32 2.09
CA ASP A 180 -6.52 -5.51 2.91
C ASP A 180 -5.69 -6.58 2.14
N LEU A 181 -5.66 -6.54 0.80
CA LEU A 181 -4.82 -7.39 -0.07
C LEU A 181 -3.56 -6.70 -0.61
N HIS A 182 -3.31 -5.43 -0.28
CA HIS A 182 -2.25 -4.59 -0.85
C HIS A 182 -2.24 -4.61 -2.39
N ALA A 183 -3.41 -4.38 -3.00
CA ALA A 183 -3.62 -4.43 -4.44
C ALA A 183 -3.21 -3.11 -5.14
N VAL A 184 -1.94 -2.72 -4.99
CA VAL A 184 -1.40 -1.39 -5.34
C VAL A 184 -1.84 -0.89 -6.72
N ARG A 185 -1.71 -1.71 -7.77
CA ARG A 185 -2.10 -1.35 -9.15
C ARG A 185 -3.59 -1.04 -9.32
N VAL A 186 -4.47 -1.63 -8.49
CA VAL A 186 -5.91 -1.30 -8.46
C VAL A 186 -6.15 -0.01 -7.67
N ILE A 187 -5.40 0.19 -6.58
CA ILE A 187 -5.44 1.41 -5.78
C ILE A 187 -4.98 2.63 -6.59
N GLY A 188 -3.95 2.49 -7.43
CA GLY A 188 -3.44 3.51 -8.34
C GLY A 188 -4.32 3.80 -9.57
N SER A 189 -5.54 3.26 -9.65
CA SER A 189 -6.49 3.57 -10.73
C SER A 189 -7.24 4.89 -10.46
N SER A 190 -7.53 5.64 -11.54
CA SER A 190 -8.11 7.00 -11.44
C SER A 190 -9.44 7.03 -10.67
N GLY A 191 -10.39 6.16 -11.01
CA GLY A 191 -11.69 6.07 -10.36
C GLY A 191 -11.61 5.64 -8.88
N TYR A 192 -10.65 4.77 -8.53
CA TYR A 192 -10.39 4.41 -7.14
C TYR A 192 -9.86 5.60 -6.34
N GLN A 193 -8.94 6.38 -6.91
CA GLN A 193 -8.41 7.57 -6.25
C GLN A 193 -9.44 8.70 -6.12
N LYS A 194 -10.31 8.93 -7.11
CA LYS A 194 -11.48 9.81 -6.95
C LYS A 194 -12.33 9.35 -5.75
N CYS A 195 -12.65 8.06 -5.67
CA CYS A 195 -13.43 7.51 -4.56
C CYS A 195 -12.77 7.70 -3.18
N ILE A 196 -11.49 7.35 -3.03
CA ILE A 196 -10.73 7.56 -1.78
C ILE A 196 -10.68 9.05 -1.43
N GLN A 197 -10.51 9.93 -2.41
CA GLN A 197 -10.46 11.37 -2.17
C GLN A 197 -11.83 11.94 -1.75
N TYR A 198 -12.93 11.41 -2.25
CA TYR A 198 -14.29 11.77 -1.84
C TYR A 198 -14.57 11.29 -0.40
N LEU A 199 -14.14 10.08 -0.04
CA LEU A 199 -14.18 9.56 1.34
C LEU A 199 -13.34 10.42 2.29
N TRP A 200 -12.11 10.77 1.90
CA TRP A 200 -11.21 11.61 2.69
C TRP A 200 -11.78 13.01 2.95
N ARG A 201 -12.38 13.62 1.93
CA ARG A 201 -13.12 14.90 2.03
C ARG A 201 -14.47 14.77 2.76
N GLY A 202 -14.91 13.55 3.12
CA GLY A 202 -16.22 13.29 3.70
C GLY A 202 -17.39 13.74 2.79
N TRP A 203 -17.22 13.66 1.47
CA TRP A 203 -18.29 13.92 0.50
C TRP A 203 -19.21 12.71 0.38
N LEU A 204 -18.66 11.50 0.56
CA LEU A 204 -19.40 10.26 0.73
C LEU A 204 -19.31 9.85 2.20
N VAL A 205 -20.43 9.46 2.80
CA VAL A 205 -20.56 9.07 4.20
C VAL A 205 -21.36 7.76 4.26
N GLN A 206 -21.15 6.90 5.26
CA GLN A 206 -22.07 5.77 5.49
C GLN A 206 -23.42 6.31 5.95
N ASP A 207 -24.52 5.69 5.52
CA ASP A 207 -25.84 6.13 5.98
C ASP A 207 -26.06 5.78 7.46
N GLU A 208 -26.84 6.61 8.15
CA GLU A 208 -27.12 6.42 9.59
C GLU A 208 -28.17 5.32 9.83
N ASP A 209 -29.09 5.13 8.86
CA ASP A 209 -30.11 4.09 8.88
C ASP A 209 -29.61 2.73 8.32
N ASP A 210 -28.71 2.71 7.32
CA ASP A 210 -28.09 1.48 6.80
C ASP A 210 -26.56 1.58 6.57
N PRO A 211 -25.74 1.06 7.52
CA PRO A 211 -24.27 0.97 7.37
C PRO A 211 -23.75 0.07 6.23
N SER A 212 -24.64 -0.56 5.44
CA SER A 212 -24.31 -1.28 4.21
C SER A 212 -24.14 -0.38 2.99
N GLU A 213 -24.76 0.82 3.00
CA GLU A 213 -24.76 1.77 1.90
C GLU A 213 -23.96 3.04 2.23
N PHE A 214 -23.40 3.66 1.20
CA PHE A 214 -22.70 4.95 1.28
C PHE A 214 -23.53 5.97 0.51
N VAL A 215 -23.72 7.15 1.09
CA VAL A 215 -24.62 8.19 0.57
C VAL A 215 -23.86 9.51 0.41
N ASP A 216 -24.23 10.23 -0.65
CA ASP A 216 -23.64 11.50 -1.06
C ASP A 216 -24.09 12.66 -0.15
N TYR A 217 -23.15 13.49 0.33
CA TYR A 217 -23.40 14.47 1.38
C TYR A 217 -24.31 15.62 0.90
N LYS A 218 -25.58 15.56 1.32
CA LYS A 218 -26.71 16.42 0.89
C LYS A 218 -26.39 17.93 0.84
N ASN A 219 -25.53 18.45 1.73
CA ASN A 219 -25.18 19.87 1.81
C ASN A 219 -23.93 20.31 0.99
N LYS A 220 -23.25 19.42 0.24
CA LYS A 220 -21.94 19.71 -0.39
C LYS A 220 -21.89 20.95 -1.32
N ALA A 221 -22.99 21.34 -1.94
CA ALA A 221 -23.07 22.51 -2.81
C ALA A 221 -23.57 23.81 -2.12
N ASN A 222 -23.88 23.78 -0.82
CA ASN A 222 -24.41 24.94 -0.09
C ASN A 222 -23.30 25.97 0.20
N THR A 223 -23.59 27.27 0.04
CA THR A 223 -22.61 28.36 0.24
C THR A 223 -22.81 29.15 1.54
N GLY A 224 -23.82 28.78 2.35
CA GLY A 224 -24.04 29.31 3.69
C GLY A 224 -22.91 28.90 4.64
N PHE A 225 -22.44 29.84 5.48
CA PHE A 225 -21.34 29.57 6.41
C PHE A 225 -21.78 28.73 7.63
N LEU A 226 -22.97 29.03 8.17
CA LEU A 226 -23.50 28.34 9.35
C LEU A 226 -23.86 26.86 9.08
N VAL A 227 -24.21 26.52 7.83
CA VAL A 227 -24.56 25.15 7.39
C VAL A 227 -23.33 24.25 7.21
N HIS A 228 -22.12 24.78 7.46
CA HIS A 228 -20.88 24.00 7.53
C HIS A 228 -20.24 24.07 8.93
N MET A 229 -20.97 24.58 9.93
CA MET A 229 -20.56 24.62 11.33
C MET A 229 -21.20 23.49 12.17
N ASP A 230 -21.71 22.46 11.49
CA ASP A 230 -22.34 21.29 12.12
C ASP A 230 -21.25 20.35 12.71
N PRO A 231 -21.39 19.89 13.97
CA PRO A 231 -20.39 19.03 14.63
C PRO A 231 -20.04 17.77 13.85
N ASP A 232 -21.02 17.19 13.14
CA ASP A 232 -20.85 15.97 12.34
C ASP A 232 -19.79 16.08 11.26
N ARG A 233 -19.39 17.31 10.86
CA ARG A 233 -18.28 17.50 9.94
C ARG A 233 -16.93 17.03 10.53
N MET A 234 -16.81 16.96 11.85
CA MET A 234 -15.69 16.32 12.55
C MET A 234 -15.67 14.79 12.37
N ARG A 235 -16.74 14.15 11.89
CA ARG A 235 -16.73 12.72 11.50
C ARG A 235 -15.93 12.46 10.21
N SER A 236 -15.48 13.48 9.48
CA SER A 236 -14.73 13.32 8.23
C SER A 236 -13.20 13.11 8.43
N PRO A 237 -12.54 12.20 7.68
CA PRO A 237 -11.13 11.84 7.88
C PRO A 237 -10.16 13.03 7.81
N ARG A 238 -10.39 13.95 6.86
CA ARG A 238 -9.55 15.14 6.66
C ARG A 238 -9.45 16.03 7.90
N TYR A 239 -10.56 16.28 8.60
CA TYR A 239 -10.55 17.12 9.80
C TYR A 239 -10.07 16.36 11.04
N GLN A 240 -10.32 15.05 11.13
CA GLN A 240 -9.76 14.20 12.20
C GLN A 240 -8.24 14.16 12.15
N ASN A 241 -7.65 13.85 11.00
CA ASN A 241 -6.19 13.83 10.84
C ASN A 241 -5.57 15.22 11.11
N ALA A 242 -6.20 16.30 10.63
CA ALA A 242 -5.73 17.66 10.89
C ALA A 242 -5.79 18.04 12.40
N ALA A 243 -6.83 17.60 13.11
CA ALA A 243 -6.97 17.79 14.54
C ALA A 243 -5.98 16.95 15.35
N GLN A 244 -5.79 15.67 14.99
CA GLN A 244 -4.80 14.79 15.62
C GLN A 244 -3.38 15.36 15.46
N LEU A 245 -3.02 15.84 14.27
CA LEU A 245 -1.76 16.55 14.02
C LEU A 245 -1.64 17.80 14.90
N LEU A 246 -2.70 18.63 14.99
CA LEU A 246 -2.71 19.84 15.81
C LEU A 246 -2.50 19.52 17.30
N PHE A 247 -3.23 18.54 17.86
CA PHE A 247 -3.06 18.12 19.26
C PHE A 247 -1.70 17.45 19.49
N SER A 248 -1.14 16.73 18.51
CA SER A 248 0.21 16.17 18.59
C SER A 248 1.28 17.26 18.61
N ILE A 249 1.12 18.34 17.84
CA ILE A 249 2.01 19.53 17.89
C ILE A 249 1.88 20.25 19.23
N ILE A 250 0.66 20.42 19.76
CA ILE A 250 0.42 21.01 21.09
C ILE A 250 1.07 20.14 22.18
N TYR A 251 0.95 18.81 22.11
CA TYR A 251 1.54 17.86 23.04
C TYR A 251 3.08 17.90 23.01
N LEU A 252 3.69 18.00 21.83
CA LEU A 252 5.14 18.21 21.68
C LEU A 252 5.59 19.58 22.23
N GLY A 253 4.77 20.62 22.07
CA GLY A 253 4.98 21.95 22.67
C GLY A 253 4.93 21.93 24.20
N LEU A 254 3.91 21.26 24.78
CA LEU A 254 3.77 21.05 26.23
C LEU A 254 4.94 20.22 26.79
N TYR A 255 5.36 19.18 26.08
CA TYR A 255 6.53 18.38 26.44
C TYR A 255 7.82 19.23 26.46
N THR A 256 8.05 19.99 25.40
CA THR A 256 9.23 20.87 25.28
C THR A 256 9.20 21.97 26.34
N ALA A 257 8.03 22.48 26.71
CA ALA A 257 7.87 23.41 27.82
C ALA A 257 8.18 22.75 29.17
N ALA A 258 7.61 21.57 29.47
CA ALA A 258 7.82 20.86 30.73
C ALA A 258 9.29 20.43 30.96
N VAL A 259 10.00 20.03 29.90
CA VAL A 259 11.45 19.71 29.98
C VAL A 259 12.29 20.95 30.22
N ASN A 260 12.01 22.07 29.55
CA ASN A 260 12.75 23.32 29.75
C ASN A 260 12.38 24.06 31.06
N SER A 261 11.18 23.81 31.59
CA SER A 261 10.68 24.30 32.88
C SER A 261 11.09 23.38 34.05
N ALA A 262 12.18 22.63 33.92
CA ALA A 262 12.68 21.69 34.92
C ALA A 262 13.16 22.41 36.20
N ASN A 263 12.22 22.68 37.10
CA ASN A 263 12.40 23.59 38.23
C ASN A 263 12.92 22.84 39.47
N ALA A 264 14.08 23.24 39.98
CA ALA A 264 14.75 22.60 41.13
C ALA A 264 13.95 22.67 42.45
N SER A 265 12.89 23.47 42.49
CA SER A 265 11.91 23.50 43.60
C SER A 265 10.96 22.29 43.63
N GLY A 266 10.84 21.55 42.52
CA GLY A 266 9.97 20.37 42.39
C GLY A 266 8.47 20.63 42.52
N VAL A 267 8.03 21.90 42.46
CA VAL A 267 6.62 22.25 42.32
C VAL A 267 6.18 21.90 40.90
N LEU A 268 5.05 21.19 40.77
CA LEU A 268 4.47 20.84 39.47
C LEU A 268 4.09 22.12 38.69
N ASP A 269 4.65 22.28 37.50
CA ASP A 269 4.32 23.39 36.61
C ASP A 269 2.97 23.16 35.90
N GLY A 270 2.28 24.23 35.52
CA GLY A 270 1.04 24.15 34.74
C GLY A 270 1.22 23.44 33.40
N ALA A 271 2.39 23.62 32.76
CA ALA A 271 2.76 22.90 31.54
C ALA A 271 2.98 21.39 31.80
N GLU A 272 3.57 21.03 32.94
CA GLU A 272 3.77 19.63 33.35
C GLU A 272 2.45 18.94 33.68
N ILE A 273 1.55 19.62 34.41
CA ILE A 273 0.20 19.11 34.71
C ILE A 273 -0.59 18.91 33.41
N ALA A 274 -0.54 19.87 32.47
CA ALA A 274 -1.17 19.74 31.17
C ALA A 274 -0.59 18.58 30.34
N LEU A 275 0.73 18.40 30.35
CA LEU A 275 1.39 17.26 29.70
C LEU A 275 0.85 15.93 30.22
N TYR A 276 0.79 15.73 31.54
CA TYR A 276 0.29 14.49 32.13
C TYR A 276 -1.21 14.26 31.88
N ILE A 277 -2.03 15.32 31.84
CA ILE A 277 -3.46 15.22 31.45
C ILE A 277 -3.58 14.73 29.99
N PHE A 278 -2.80 15.29 29.06
CA PHE A 278 -2.74 14.81 27.67
C PHE A 278 -2.24 13.35 27.59
N THR A 279 -1.20 12.99 28.35
CA THR A 279 -0.69 11.61 28.41
C THR A 279 -1.76 10.64 28.89
N PHE A 280 -2.48 10.98 29.97
CA PHE A 280 -3.58 10.15 30.49
C PHE A 280 -4.72 10.02 29.48
N ALA A 281 -5.05 11.10 28.77
CA ALA A 281 -6.05 11.09 27.69
C ALA A 281 -5.66 10.12 26.56
N TYR A 282 -4.40 10.15 26.10
CA TYR A 282 -3.89 9.21 25.10
C TYR A 282 -3.79 7.77 25.60
N VAL A 283 -3.44 7.54 26.87
CA VAL A 283 -3.45 6.19 27.47
C VAL A 283 -4.87 5.61 27.44
N CYS A 284 -5.88 6.40 27.82
CA CYS A 284 -7.27 5.96 27.78
C CYS A 284 -7.75 5.67 26.34
N ASP A 285 -7.34 6.49 25.37
CA ASP A 285 -7.62 6.31 23.94
C ASP A 285 -7.09 4.96 23.42
N GLU A 286 -5.81 4.66 23.63
CA GLU A 286 -5.23 3.38 23.19
C GLU A 286 -5.77 2.18 23.98
N CYS A 287 -6.07 2.33 25.27
CA CYS A 287 -6.73 1.28 26.06
C CYS A 287 -8.15 0.97 25.54
N LEU A 288 -8.93 1.98 25.14
CA LEU A 288 -10.25 1.80 24.55
C LEU A 288 -10.17 1.13 23.16
N LYS A 289 -9.23 1.53 22.30
CA LYS A 289 -8.99 0.87 21.00
C LYS A 289 -8.61 -0.61 21.18
N TYR A 290 -7.68 -0.88 22.10
CA TYR A 290 -7.25 -2.24 22.44
C TYR A 290 -8.40 -3.08 23.00
N TYR A 291 -9.29 -2.51 23.82
CA TYR A 291 -10.49 -3.19 24.30
C TYR A 291 -11.51 -3.45 23.18
N LYS A 292 -11.78 -2.46 22.30
CA LYS A 292 -12.76 -2.56 21.21
C LYS A 292 -12.40 -3.62 20.16
N ALA A 293 -11.13 -3.73 19.76
CA ALA A 293 -10.71 -4.59 18.62
C ALA A 293 -9.61 -5.63 18.93
N GLY A 294 -9.02 -5.60 20.13
CA GLY A 294 -8.04 -6.59 20.59
C GLY A 294 -6.70 -6.57 19.86
N TYR A 295 -6.07 -7.73 19.78
CA TYR A 295 -4.71 -7.92 19.27
C TYR A 295 -4.50 -7.43 17.83
N HIS A 296 -5.56 -7.37 17.01
CA HIS A 296 -5.48 -7.00 15.59
C HIS A 296 -5.09 -5.52 15.34
N ILE A 297 -5.13 -4.65 16.37
CA ILE A 297 -4.70 -3.24 16.29
C ILE A 297 -3.20 -3.04 16.64
N LEU A 298 -2.43 -4.11 16.89
CA LEU A 298 -1.00 -4.05 17.22
C LEU A 298 -0.09 -3.82 16.00
N GLY A 299 -0.14 -2.62 15.42
CA GLY A 299 0.88 -2.12 14.50
C GLY A 299 2.14 -1.63 15.22
N PHE A 300 3.28 -1.61 14.52
CA PHE A 300 4.58 -1.09 15.02
C PHE A 300 4.46 0.27 15.74
N TRP A 301 3.76 1.22 15.11
CA TRP A 301 3.54 2.56 15.67
C TRP A 301 2.70 2.58 16.94
N ASN A 302 1.75 1.64 17.10
CA ASN A 302 0.98 1.50 18.33
C ASN A 302 1.89 1.02 19.47
N VAL A 303 2.69 -0.03 19.24
CA VAL A 303 3.68 -0.52 20.21
C VAL A 303 4.68 0.58 20.60
N PHE A 304 5.16 1.36 19.63
CA PHE A 304 6.06 2.50 19.88
C PHE A 304 5.41 3.57 20.79
N ASN A 305 4.17 3.95 20.49
CA ASN A 305 3.39 4.90 21.29
C ASN A 305 3.11 4.36 22.70
N PHE A 306 2.74 3.08 22.82
CA PHE A 306 2.51 2.41 24.10
C PHE A 306 3.75 2.43 25.00
N VAL A 307 4.95 2.23 24.44
CA VAL A 307 6.22 2.34 25.18
C VAL A 307 6.48 3.79 25.64
N LEU A 308 6.26 4.79 24.77
CA LEU A 308 6.34 6.22 25.13
C LEU A 308 5.39 6.55 26.29
N TYR A 309 4.13 6.13 26.22
CA TYR A 309 3.14 6.38 27.26
C TYR A 309 3.46 5.63 28.57
N THR A 310 4.02 4.42 28.47
CA THR A 310 4.48 3.64 29.64
C THR A 310 5.59 4.38 30.38
N PHE A 311 6.63 4.86 29.69
CA PHE A 311 7.71 5.62 30.33
C PHE A 311 7.23 6.93 30.96
N LEU A 312 6.32 7.67 30.30
CA LEU A 312 5.72 8.87 30.90
C LEU A 312 4.88 8.56 32.14
N THR A 313 4.12 7.46 32.12
CA THR A 313 3.32 7.01 33.28
C THR A 313 4.22 6.60 34.43
N VAL A 314 5.35 5.91 34.16
CA VAL A 314 6.37 5.62 35.19
C VAL A 314 7.00 6.91 35.72
N SER A 315 7.28 7.90 34.86
CA SER A 315 7.79 9.21 35.33
C SER A 315 6.80 9.92 36.25
N LEU A 316 5.51 9.95 35.88
CA LEU A 316 4.43 10.48 36.72
C LEU A 316 4.33 9.74 38.07
N ILE A 317 4.44 8.42 38.09
CA ILE A 317 4.44 7.63 39.33
C ILE A 317 5.65 8.01 40.21
N MET A 318 6.85 8.13 39.64
CA MET A 318 8.05 8.59 40.37
C MET A 318 7.87 10.02 40.89
N ARG A 319 7.22 10.89 40.11
CA ARG A 319 6.91 12.29 40.47
C ARG A 319 5.96 12.37 41.67
N VAL A 320 4.88 11.58 41.66
CA VAL A 320 3.90 11.48 42.76
C VAL A 320 4.54 10.88 44.01
N ILE A 321 5.38 9.85 43.87
CA ILE A 321 6.16 9.28 44.99
C ILE A 321 7.10 10.34 45.58
N GLY A 322 7.81 11.09 44.75
CA GLY A 322 8.64 12.21 45.19
C GLY A 322 7.86 13.21 46.03
N GLN A 323 6.72 13.69 45.53
CA GLN A 323 5.88 14.67 46.21
C GLN A 323 5.25 14.12 47.51
N LEU A 324 4.93 12.84 47.58
CA LEU A 324 4.44 12.18 48.80
C LEU A 324 5.52 12.15 49.91
N TYR A 325 6.79 12.08 49.54
CA TYR A 325 7.93 12.07 50.46
C TYR A 325 8.64 13.43 50.59
N TRP A 326 7.91 14.55 50.40
CA TRP A 326 8.42 15.93 50.50
C TRP A 326 9.27 16.20 51.77
N ASP A 327 8.86 15.65 52.91
CA ASP A 327 9.57 15.81 54.21
C ASP A 327 10.97 15.15 54.21
N ASN A 328 11.19 14.16 53.35
CA ASN A 328 12.46 13.44 53.22
C ASN A 328 13.29 13.97 52.05
N GLY A 329 13.90 15.15 52.23
CA GLY A 329 14.73 15.84 51.23
C GLY A 329 15.63 14.98 50.30
N PRO A 330 16.45 14.02 50.80
CA PRO A 330 17.28 13.17 49.93
C PRO A 330 16.47 12.16 49.09
N VAL A 331 15.33 11.70 49.59
CA VAL A 331 14.42 10.78 48.91
C VAL A 331 13.64 11.54 47.83
N PHE A 332 13.08 12.69 48.19
CA PHE A 332 12.46 13.64 47.26
C PHE A 332 13.39 13.96 46.08
N LYS A 333 14.63 14.38 46.34
CA LYS A 333 15.60 14.74 45.30
C LYS A 333 15.88 13.58 44.34
N LYS A 334 16.11 12.37 44.87
CA LYS A 334 16.41 11.17 44.06
C LYS A 334 15.26 10.78 43.11
N TYR A 335 14.02 10.79 43.58
CA TYR A 335 12.86 10.46 42.73
C TYR A 335 12.55 11.56 41.71
N ASN A 336 12.76 12.83 42.09
CA ASN A 336 12.63 14.00 41.22
C ASN A 336 13.66 13.96 40.07
N GLU A 337 14.95 13.71 40.38
CA GLU A 337 16.00 13.51 39.38
C GLU A 337 15.73 12.31 38.46
N LEU A 338 15.27 11.18 39.02
CA LEU A 338 14.94 9.99 38.22
C LEU A 338 13.77 10.25 37.26
N SER A 339 12.75 11.00 37.69
CA SER A 339 11.62 11.42 36.85
C SER A 339 12.07 12.32 35.68
N TYR A 340 12.92 13.32 35.93
CA TYR A 340 13.46 14.17 34.87
C TYR A 340 14.42 13.43 33.92
N ASN A 341 15.23 12.50 34.43
CA ASN A 341 16.09 11.65 33.60
C ASN A 341 15.25 10.75 32.68
N LEU A 342 14.18 10.16 33.20
CA LEU A 342 13.27 9.33 32.42
C LEU A 342 12.48 10.15 31.39
N LEU A 343 12.03 11.36 31.75
CA LEU A 343 11.39 12.29 30.82
C LEU A 343 12.35 12.64 29.65
N SER A 344 13.60 12.97 29.97
CA SER A 344 14.65 13.28 28.97
C SER A 344 14.97 12.10 28.06
N PHE A 345 14.97 10.86 28.58
CA PHE A 345 15.19 9.65 27.79
C PHE A 345 14.11 9.43 26.71
N VAL A 346 12.86 9.88 26.96
CA VAL A 346 11.74 9.77 26.02
C VAL A 346 11.76 10.88 24.94
N ALA A 347 12.66 11.87 25.02
CA ALA A 347 12.72 12.97 24.05
C ALA A 347 12.79 12.52 22.57
N PRO A 348 13.63 11.55 22.17
CA PRO A 348 13.66 11.08 20.78
C PRO A 348 12.36 10.41 20.36
N MET A 349 11.62 9.80 21.30
CA MET A 349 10.32 9.18 21.04
C MET A 349 9.22 10.23 20.77
N PHE A 350 9.26 11.38 21.45
CA PHE A 350 8.36 12.51 21.15
C PHE A 350 8.58 13.07 19.75
N TRP A 351 9.84 13.27 19.34
CA TRP A 351 10.16 13.80 18.01
C TRP A 351 9.85 12.81 16.89
N SER A 352 10.16 11.52 17.08
CA SER A 352 9.78 10.48 16.11
C SER A 352 8.26 10.24 16.06
N ARG A 353 7.50 10.51 17.14
CA ARG A 353 6.02 10.52 17.09
C ARG A 353 5.46 11.57 16.10
N LEU A 354 6.18 12.64 15.80
CA LEU A 354 5.74 13.61 14.79
C LEU A 354 5.79 13.02 13.36
N LEU A 355 6.70 12.06 13.10
CA LEU A 355 6.86 11.44 11.78
C LEU A 355 5.60 10.70 11.32
N LEU A 356 4.83 10.09 12.24
CA LEU A 356 3.56 9.40 11.93
C LEU A 356 2.58 10.31 11.18
N TYR A 357 2.61 11.62 11.42
CA TYR A 357 1.68 12.59 10.83
C TYR A 357 2.27 13.33 9.62
N PHE A 358 3.56 13.16 9.33
CA PHE A 358 4.17 13.62 8.08
C PHE A 358 3.95 12.67 6.90
N ASP A 359 3.41 11.47 7.16
CA ASP A 359 2.86 10.54 6.16
C ASP A 359 1.95 11.19 5.10
N SER A 360 1.30 12.30 5.48
CA SER A 360 0.35 13.08 4.71
C SER A 360 1.02 13.96 3.64
N PHE A 361 2.35 13.90 3.52
CA PHE A 361 3.15 14.46 2.43
C PHE A 361 3.80 13.33 1.63
N ARG A 362 3.53 13.26 0.31
CA ARG A 362 4.02 12.22 -0.63
C ARG A 362 5.43 11.70 -0.37
N PHE A 363 6.41 12.60 -0.28
CA PHE A 363 7.82 12.28 -0.06
C PHE A 363 8.07 11.56 1.28
N PHE A 364 7.49 12.05 2.37
CA PHE A 364 7.65 11.46 3.70
C PHE A 364 6.82 10.18 3.86
N GLY A 365 5.62 10.13 3.28
CA GLY A 365 4.79 8.92 3.24
C GLY A 365 5.51 7.75 2.57
N ALA A 366 6.01 7.95 1.34
CA ALA A 366 6.78 6.92 0.63
C ALA A 366 8.03 6.48 1.42
N MET A 367 8.81 7.42 1.95
CA MET A 367 9.99 7.12 2.76
C MET A 367 9.67 6.29 4.02
N LEU A 368 8.48 6.45 4.60
CA LEU A 368 8.01 5.64 5.73
C LEU A 368 7.54 4.23 5.32
N VAL A 369 7.09 4.01 4.06
CA VAL A 369 6.92 2.64 3.52
C VAL A 369 8.27 1.96 3.39
N VAL A 370 9.20 2.61 2.72
CA VAL A 370 10.56 2.11 2.46
C VAL A 370 11.22 1.66 3.76
N LEU A 371 11.28 2.56 4.77
CA LEU A 371 11.83 2.25 6.09
C LEU A 371 11.12 1.06 6.78
N LYS A 372 9.78 1.00 6.71
CA LYS A 372 8.97 -0.09 7.32
C LYS A 372 9.27 -1.44 6.69
N VAL A 373 9.41 -1.52 5.37
CA VAL A 373 9.69 -2.78 4.66
C VAL A 373 11.15 -3.19 4.85
N MET A 374 12.11 -2.25 4.74
CA MET A 374 13.52 -2.51 5.04
C MET A 374 13.70 -3.07 6.46
N MET A 375 12.95 -2.56 7.45
CA MET A 375 12.96 -3.06 8.84
C MET A 375 12.29 -4.44 9.00
N LYS A 376 11.38 -4.84 8.11
CA LYS A 376 10.82 -6.20 8.06
C LYS A 376 11.85 -7.19 7.50
N GLU A 377 12.47 -6.88 6.37
CA GLU A 377 13.41 -7.81 5.74
C GLU A 377 14.71 -7.95 6.54
N SER A 378 15.22 -6.85 7.11
CA SER A 378 16.40 -6.93 7.99
C SER A 378 16.15 -7.64 9.31
N LEU A 379 14.92 -7.98 9.69
CA LEU A 379 14.63 -8.77 10.90
C LEU A 379 15.32 -10.14 10.85
N ILE A 380 15.37 -10.78 9.68
CA ILE A 380 16.10 -12.05 9.47
C ILE A 380 17.62 -11.83 9.69
N PHE A 381 18.15 -10.72 9.19
CA PHE A 381 19.54 -10.33 9.42
C PHE A 381 19.83 -10.03 10.91
N PHE A 382 18.94 -9.33 11.61
CA PHE A 382 19.09 -9.06 13.05
C PHE A 382 19.01 -10.35 13.89
N ALA A 383 18.21 -11.33 13.48
CA ALA A 383 18.19 -12.66 14.09
C ALA A 383 19.52 -13.40 13.88
N LEU A 384 20.07 -13.38 12.66
CA LEU A 384 21.39 -13.94 12.34
C LEU A 384 22.51 -13.25 13.15
N LEU A 385 22.53 -11.92 13.17
CA LEU A 385 23.46 -11.11 13.94
C LEU A 385 23.37 -11.44 15.44
N MET A 386 22.17 -11.60 16.00
CA MET A 386 21.99 -11.99 17.41
C MET A 386 22.50 -13.41 17.68
N ILE A 387 22.30 -14.38 16.78
CA ILE A 387 22.87 -15.73 16.92
C ILE A 387 24.41 -15.67 16.93
N VAL A 388 25.00 -14.86 16.05
CA VAL A 388 26.45 -14.62 16.01
C VAL A 388 26.94 -13.96 17.30
N ILE A 389 26.29 -12.91 17.77
CA ILE A 389 26.61 -12.22 19.04
C ILE A 389 26.54 -13.19 20.22
N VAL A 390 25.50 -14.00 20.34
CA VAL A 390 25.38 -15.01 21.42
C VAL A 390 26.48 -16.06 21.34
N GLY A 391 26.85 -16.51 20.14
CA GLY A 391 27.95 -17.46 19.94
C GLY A 391 29.31 -16.89 20.38
N PHE A 392 29.62 -15.64 20.01
CA PHE A 392 30.84 -14.97 20.45
C PHE A 392 30.81 -14.63 21.96
N LEU A 393 29.68 -14.17 22.49
CA LEU A 393 29.50 -13.89 23.93
C LEU A 393 29.69 -15.16 24.77
N GLN A 394 29.14 -16.29 24.32
CA GLN A 394 29.38 -17.60 24.96
C GLN A 394 30.86 -18.01 24.91
N ALA A 395 31.57 -17.70 23.82
CA ALA A 395 32.99 -17.98 23.70
C ALA A 395 33.86 -17.07 24.62
N PHE A 396 33.51 -15.78 24.77
CA PHE A 396 34.17 -14.89 25.72
C PHE A 396 33.91 -15.29 27.18
N ILE A 397 32.65 -15.57 27.55
CA ILE A 397 32.30 -16.08 28.89
C ILE A 397 32.98 -17.44 29.17
N GLY A 398 33.12 -18.29 28.15
CA GLY A 398 33.85 -19.56 28.27
C GLY A 398 35.36 -19.40 28.48
N LEU A 399 35.94 -18.26 28.07
CA LEU A 399 37.34 -17.91 28.28
C LEU A 399 37.55 -17.25 29.66
N ASP A 400 36.69 -16.30 30.02
CA ASP A 400 36.58 -15.63 31.33
C ASP A 400 36.53 -16.64 32.50
N ILE A 401 35.61 -17.62 32.41
CA ILE A 401 35.49 -18.71 33.40
C ILE A 401 36.76 -19.58 33.47
N ALA A 402 37.50 -19.72 32.37
CA ALA A 402 38.67 -20.60 32.28
C ALA A 402 39.96 -19.97 32.84
N ASP A 403 40.05 -18.64 32.89
CA ASP A 403 41.21 -17.91 33.40
C ASP A 403 41.06 -17.59 34.90
N ASP A 404 40.05 -16.77 35.26
CA ASP A 404 39.96 -16.17 36.61
C ASP A 404 38.86 -16.81 37.51
N ASN A 405 38.03 -17.68 36.94
CA ASN A 405 37.06 -18.53 37.66
C ASN A 405 36.03 -17.75 38.53
N VAL A 406 35.81 -16.47 38.21
CA VAL A 406 34.84 -15.57 38.85
C VAL A 406 34.07 -14.83 37.75
N LEU A 407 32.73 -14.89 37.80
CA LEU A 407 31.85 -14.20 36.84
C LEU A 407 31.75 -12.70 37.11
N GLY A 408 32.87 -11.98 37.03
CA GLY A 408 32.96 -10.53 37.23
C GLY A 408 32.57 -9.74 35.98
N ASP A 409 33.24 -10.03 34.87
CA ASP A 409 33.41 -9.06 33.78
C ASP A 409 32.52 -9.30 32.56
N THR A 410 31.50 -10.15 32.71
CA THR A 410 30.45 -10.35 31.69
C THR A 410 29.79 -9.03 31.26
N TRP A 411 29.68 -8.03 32.14
CA TRP A 411 29.19 -6.70 31.75
C TRP A 411 30.16 -5.93 30.84
N PHE A 412 31.47 -5.98 31.12
CA PHE A 412 32.50 -5.35 30.28
C PHE A 412 32.53 -5.98 28.89
N ILE A 413 32.47 -7.32 28.82
CA ILE A 413 32.37 -8.07 27.55
C ILE A 413 31.14 -7.62 26.75
N ILE A 414 29.97 -7.50 27.38
CA ILE A 414 28.74 -7.03 26.71
C ILE A 414 28.88 -5.57 26.25
N GLU A 415 29.44 -4.68 27.06
CA GLU A 415 29.65 -3.28 26.68
C GLU A 415 30.58 -3.16 25.46
N ALA A 416 31.74 -3.83 25.47
CA ALA A 416 32.68 -3.79 24.36
C ALA A 416 32.11 -4.42 23.07
N MET A 417 31.37 -5.54 23.19
CA MET A 417 30.68 -6.12 22.04
C MET A 417 29.62 -5.17 21.45
N LEU A 418 28.89 -4.42 22.29
CA LEU A 418 27.97 -3.37 21.85
C LEU A 418 28.68 -2.20 21.16
N LYS A 419 29.80 -1.73 21.71
CA LYS A 419 30.64 -0.68 21.08
C LYS A 419 31.18 -1.10 19.71
N ALA A 420 31.62 -2.35 19.57
CA ALA A 420 32.04 -2.91 18.29
C ALA A 420 30.90 -2.96 17.25
N ILE A 421 29.67 -3.28 17.66
CA ILE A 421 28.48 -3.22 16.79
C ILE A 421 28.17 -1.78 16.36
N MET A 422 28.41 -0.79 17.24
CA MET A 422 28.30 0.65 16.94
C MET A 422 29.47 1.21 16.11
N GLN A 423 30.27 0.35 15.46
CA GLN A 423 31.46 0.70 14.67
C GLN A 423 32.59 1.39 15.46
N SER A 424 32.57 1.30 16.79
CA SER A 424 33.62 1.84 17.67
C SER A 424 34.26 0.74 18.53
N PRO A 425 34.91 -0.29 17.94
CA PRO A 425 35.56 -1.34 18.70
C PRO A 425 36.76 -0.80 19.51
N GLU A 426 36.61 -0.79 20.82
CA GLU A 426 37.72 -0.61 21.77
C GLU A 426 38.43 -1.96 21.93
N PHE A 427 39.77 -1.99 21.85
CA PHE A 427 40.59 -3.19 22.06
C PHE A 427 41.26 -3.23 23.45
N ASP A 428 41.17 -2.12 24.18
CA ASP A 428 41.71 -1.98 25.54
C ASP A 428 41.02 -2.97 26.50
N GLY A 429 41.75 -3.46 27.49
CA GLY A 429 41.29 -4.52 28.41
C GLY A 429 41.24 -5.96 27.85
N PHE A 430 41.14 -6.18 26.53
CA PHE A 430 41.18 -7.54 25.95
C PHE A 430 42.57 -8.20 25.93
N GLU A 431 43.61 -7.48 26.37
CA GLU A 431 44.94 -8.04 26.60
C GLU A 431 45.02 -8.90 27.88
N ASP A 432 44.15 -8.64 28.87
CA ASP A 432 44.11 -9.37 30.14
C ASP A 432 43.25 -10.65 30.09
N PHE A 433 42.30 -10.77 29.16
CA PHE A 433 41.40 -11.94 29.04
C PHE A 433 41.97 -13.07 28.15
N GLY A 434 42.48 -14.14 28.77
CA GLY A 434 42.80 -15.40 28.07
C GLY A 434 43.81 -15.24 26.94
N HIS A 435 44.84 -14.42 27.14
CA HIS A 435 45.82 -14.08 26.11
C HIS A 435 46.57 -15.33 25.59
N PRO A 436 46.67 -15.55 24.27
CA PRO A 436 46.33 -14.65 23.17
C PRO A 436 44.92 -14.87 22.56
N PHE A 437 44.14 -15.83 23.06
CA PHE A 437 42.92 -16.29 22.39
C PHE A 437 41.79 -15.26 22.46
N GLY A 438 41.63 -14.51 23.56
CA GLY A 438 40.61 -13.47 23.68
C GLY A 438 40.78 -12.36 22.64
N LEU A 439 41.99 -11.84 22.50
CA LEU A 439 42.35 -10.84 21.49
C LEU A 439 42.08 -11.32 20.05
N ILE A 440 42.49 -12.56 19.73
CA ILE A 440 42.25 -13.18 18.41
C ILE A 440 40.74 -13.38 18.14
N LEU A 441 39.99 -13.81 19.16
CA LEU A 441 38.54 -13.98 19.07
C LEU A 441 37.83 -12.63 18.83
N TYR A 442 38.30 -11.55 19.45
CA TYR A 442 37.75 -10.21 19.27
C TYR A 442 38.11 -9.60 17.90
N TYR A 443 39.32 -9.85 17.37
CA TYR A 443 39.62 -9.53 15.96
C TYR A 443 38.73 -10.30 14.98
N CYS A 444 38.43 -11.57 15.27
CA CYS A 444 37.50 -12.37 14.46
C CYS A 444 36.06 -11.83 14.53
N PHE A 445 35.57 -11.52 15.74
CA PHE A 445 34.26 -10.92 15.98
C PHE A 445 34.08 -9.58 15.26
N THR A 446 35.03 -8.66 15.43
CA THR A 446 34.99 -7.34 14.77
C THR A 446 35.07 -7.46 13.25
N PHE A 447 35.88 -8.37 12.70
CA PHE A 447 35.90 -8.67 11.27
C PHE A 447 34.54 -9.18 10.76
N VAL A 448 33.95 -10.18 11.42
CA VAL A 448 32.65 -10.76 11.02
C VAL A 448 31.52 -9.73 11.12
N VAL A 449 31.42 -8.97 12.22
CA VAL A 449 30.33 -8.01 12.42
C VAL A 449 30.51 -6.75 11.55
N MET A 450 31.67 -6.11 11.61
CA MET A 450 31.88 -4.79 10.99
C MET A 450 32.16 -4.88 9.48
N ILE A 451 32.85 -5.93 9.01
CA ILE A 451 33.28 -6.03 7.60
C ILE A 451 32.39 -6.96 6.78
N ILE A 452 31.93 -8.08 7.33
CA ILE A 452 31.02 -8.99 6.61
C ILE A 452 29.56 -8.58 6.81
N LEU A 453 29.04 -8.72 8.02
CA LEU A 453 27.61 -8.57 8.30
C LEU A 453 27.10 -7.15 8.00
N LEU A 454 27.78 -6.10 8.46
CA LEU A 454 27.32 -4.73 8.26
C LEU A 454 27.32 -4.29 6.78
N ASN A 455 28.29 -4.74 5.98
CA ASN A 455 28.29 -4.46 4.54
C ASN A 455 27.19 -5.24 3.80
N ILE A 456 26.86 -6.46 4.23
CA ILE A 456 25.70 -7.21 3.72
C ILE A 456 24.39 -6.49 4.07
N LEU A 457 24.26 -5.94 5.29
CA LEU A 457 23.10 -5.14 5.68
C LEU A 457 22.94 -3.90 4.79
N ILE A 458 24.02 -3.18 4.50
CA ILE A 458 24.02 -2.02 3.60
C ILE A 458 23.61 -2.42 2.18
N ALA A 459 24.11 -3.56 1.67
CA ALA A 459 23.73 -4.06 0.35
C ALA A 459 22.24 -4.44 0.26
N LEU A 460 21.73 -5.18 1.25
CA LEU A 460 20.30 -5.53 1.36
C LEU A 460 19.41 -4.28 1.49
N TYR A 461 19.85 -3.28 2.25
CA TYR A 461 19.16 -2.00 2.37
C TYR A 461 19.15 -1.19 1.07
N ASN A 462 20.22 -1.20 0.28
CA ASN A 462 20.23 -0.50 -1.00
C ASN A 462 19.27 -1.17 -2.00
N SER A 463 19.28 -2.51 -2.12
CA SER A 463 18.34 -3.23 -2.99
C SER A 463 16.89 -2.97 -2.58
N ALA A 464 16.54 -3.22 -1.32
CA ALA A 464 15.18 -3.03 -0.82
C ALA A 464 14.73 -1.55 -0.79
N TYR A 465 15.66 -0.59 -0.86
CA TYR A 465 15.33 0.81 -1.12
C TYR A 465 14.93 1.02 -2.59
N GLU A 466 15.72 0.50 -3.53
CA GLU A 466 15.53 0.67 -4.98
C GLU A 466 14.21 0.04 -5.44
N ASP A 467 13.95 -1.22 -5.08
CA ASP A 467 12.74 -1.99 -5.42
C ASP A 467 11.43 -1.25 -5.07
N ILE A 468 11.44 -0.54 -3.94
CA ILE A 468 10.28 0.21 -3.41
C ILE A 468 10.27 1.65 -3.94
N TYR A 469 11.44 2.26 -4.16
CA TYR A 469 11.54 3.64 -4.64
C TYR A 469 11.02 3.78 -6.09
N GLU A 470 11.22 2.78 -6.95
CA GLU A 470 10.60 2.78 -8.29
C GLU A 470 9.06 2.78 -8.23
N ASN A 471 8.48 2.19 -7.19
CA ASN A 471 7.03 2.09 -6.97
C ASN A 471 6.49 3.13 -5.96
N ALA A 472 7.31 4.13 -5.58
CA ALA A 472 7.05 5.01 -4.43
C ALA A 472 5.73 5.82 -4.49
N ASP A 473 5.28 6.19 -5.70
CA ASP A 473 4.01 6.91 -5.87
C ASP A 473 2.81 5.99 -5.67
N ASP A 474 2.84 4.79 -6.25
CA ASP A 474 1.79 3.78 -6.13
C ASP A 474 1.69 3.27 -4.67
N GLU A 475 2.83 3.10 -3.98
CA GLU A 475 2.90 2.81 -2.53
C GLU A 475 2.39 3.97 -1.65
N TYR A 476 2.64 5.24 -2.03
CA TYR A 476 2.03 6.38 -1.33
C TYR A 476 0.50 6.40 -1.50
N LEU A 477 -0.01 6.07 -2.70
CA LEU A 477 -1.45 5.94 -2.93
C LEU A 477 -2.05 4.77 -2.11
N ALA A 478 -1.31 3.66 -1.94
CA ALA A 478 -1.68 2.57 -1.05
C ALA A 478 -1.73 3.00 0.43
N LEU A 479 -0.74 3.74 0.93
CA LEU A 479 -0.78 4.33 2.28
C LEU A 479 -1.96 5.28 2.46
N PHE A 480 -2.19 6.18 1.50
CA PHE A 480 -3.27 7.17 1.60
C PHE A 480 -4.65 6.51 1.60
N ALA A 481 -4.84 5.47 0.79
CA ALA A 481 -6.03 4.62 0.83
C ALA A 481 -6.14 3.91 2.19
N GLN A 482 -5.09 3.26 2.68
CA GLN A 482 -5.09 2.57 3.98
C GLN A 482 -5.45 3.51 5.13
N LYS A 483 -4.85 4.70 5.17
CA LYS A 483 -5.14 5.74 6.16
C LYS A 483 -6.59 6.22 6.09
N THR A 484 -7.09 6.49 4.89
CA THR A 484 -8.49 6.90 4.69
C THR A 484 -9.45 5.82 5.17
N MET A 485 -9.18 4.55 4.86
CA MET A 485 -10.02 3.43 5.31
C MET A 485 -9.92 3.18 6.82
N GLN A 486 -8.82 3.49 7.50
CA GLN A 486 -8.76 3.43 8.97
C GLN A 486 -9.79 4.36 9.64
N PHE A 487 -9.98 5.58 9.11
CA PHE A 487 -11.00 6.50 9.61
C PHE A 487 -12.44 6.13 9.20
N VAL A 488 -12.63 5.52 8.02
CA VAL A 488 -13.96 5.21 7.48
C VAL A 488 -14.50 3.83 7.90
N ARG A 489 -13.64 2.86 8.19
CA ARG A 489 -14.03 1.46 8.49
C ARG A 489 -14.63 1.28 9.89
N ALA A 490 -14.22 2.12 10.84
CA ALA A 490 -14.71 2.13 12.22
C ALA A 490 -14.95 3.58 12.65
N PRO A 491 -16.01 4.25 12.13
CA PRO A 491 -16.38 5.57 12.60
C PRO A 491 -16.92 5.43 14.02
N ASP A 492 -16.21 5.98 15.00
CA ASP A 492 -16.73 6.04 16.37
C ASP A 492 -17.96 6.97 16.42
N GLU A 493 -19.02 6.50 17.07
CA GLU A 493 -20.35 7.15 17.17
C GLU A 493 -20.22 8.59 17.70
N ASN A 494 -19.26 8.82 18.59
CA ASN A 494 -18.72 10.14 18.93
C ASN A 494 -17.21 10.15 18.66
N VAL A 495 -16.69 11.06 17.81
CA VAL A 495 -15.24 11.11 17.53
C VAL A 495 -14.53 12.16 18.40
N TYR A 496 -14.39 11.87 19.69
CA TYR A 496 -13.61 12.72 20.60
C TYR A 496 -12.11 12.42 20.47
N ILE A 497 -11.42 13.34 19.81
CA ILE A 497 -9.97 13.28 19.64
C ILE A 497 -9.28 13.70 20.95
N ALA A 498 -8.36 12.87 21.45
CA ALA A 498 -7.54 13.17 22.62
C ALA A 498 -6.85 14.54 22.47
N PRO A 499 -6.94 15.44 23.48
CA PRO A 499 -7.27 15.16 24.88
C PRO A 499 -8.76 15.15 25.26
N PHE A 500 -9.67 15.46 24.35
CA PHE A 500 -11.09 15.69 24.70
C PHE A 500 -11.90 14.39 24.93
N ASN A 501 -11.35 13.21 24.62
CA ASN A 501 -11.94 11.92 25.01
C ASN A 501 -12.12 11.76 26.53
N LEU A 502 -11.34 12.46 27.36
CA LEU A 502 -11.60 12.54 28.81
C LEU A 502 -12.96 13.18 29.13
N VAL A 503 -13.39 14.14 28.31
CA VAL A 503 -14.70 14.81 28.46
C VAL A 503 -15.82 13.87 28.05
N GLU A 504 -15.65 13.13 26.94
CA GLU A 504 -16.60 12.08 26.53
C GLU A 504 -16.78 11.03 27.62
N MET A 505 -15.70 10.44 28.13
CA MET A 505 -15.79 9.41 29.16
C MET A 505 -16.53 9.89 30.41
N VAL A 506 -16.37 11.16 30.80
CA VAL A 506 -17.12 11.77 31.91
C VAL A 506 -18.60 11.98 31.54
N ILE A 507 -18.90 12.43 30.32
CA ILE A 507 -20.28 12.62 29.84
C ILE A 507 -21.01 11.28 29.75
N SER A 508 -20.44 10.28 29.07
CA SER A 508 -21.05 8.95 28.94
C SER A 508 -21.23 8.28 30.31
N ALA A 509 -20.19 8.26 31.16
CA ALA A 509 -20.30 7.67 32.50
C ALA A 509 -21.32 8.36 33.43
N LEU A 510 -21.70 9.61 33.16
CA LEU A 510 -22.75 10.32 33.90
C LEU A 510 -24.14 10.16 33.26
N PHE A 511 -24.27 10.29 31.94
CA PHE A 511 -25.57 10.45 31.28
C PHE A 511 -26.10 9.19 30.59
N GLU A 512 -25.24 8.26 30.15
CA GLU A 512 -25.62 7.08 29.36
C GLU A 512 -26.57 6.14 30.12
N TRP A 513 -26.46 6.07 31.46
CA TRP A 513 -27.28 5.17 32.28
C TRP A 513 -28.74 5.63 32.44
N TRP A 514 -29.06 6.91 32.28
CA TRP A 514 -30.40 7.46 32.58
C TRP A 514 -31.04 8.30 31.47
N MET A 515 -30.33 8.65 30.40
CA MET A 515 -30.79 9.60 29.38
C MET A 515 -31.27 8.90 28.09
N PRO A 516 -32.39 9.31 27.48
CA PRO A 516 -32.77 8.82 26.15
C PRO A 516 -31.79 9.34 25.08
N LYS A 517 -31.41 8.43 24.16
CA LYS A 517 -30.42 8.63 23.09
C LYS A 517 -30.45 10.02 22.41
N SER A 518 -31.59 10.43 21.87
CA SER A 518 -31.75 11.72 21.17
C SER A 518 -31.49 12.98 22.02
N THR A 519 -31.56 12.86 23.36
CA THR A 519 -31.18 13.96 24.27
C THR A 519 -29.69 13.91 24.61
N TYR A 520 -29.10 12.71 24.68
CA TYR A 520 -27.65 12.53 24.82
C TYR A 520 -26.94 13.05 23.56
N GLU A 521 -27.39 12.65 22.37
CA GLU A 521 -26.90 13.12 21.06
C GLU A 521 -26.90 14.66 20.98
N PHE A 522 -28.04 15.31 21.23
CA PHE A 522 -28.12 16.78 21.21
C PHE A 522 -27.19 17.49 22.24
N ILE A 523 -27.00 16.92 23.43
CA ILE A 523 -26.06 17.46 24.43
C ILE A 523 -24.61 17.26 23.97
N ASN A 524 -24.31 16.09 23.40
CA ASN A 524 -23.02 15.73 22.85
C ASN A 524 -22.62 16.68 21.70
N ASP A 525 -23.53 16.94 20.76
CA ASP A 525 -23.35 17.90 19.68
C ASP A 525 -23.09 19.31 20.19
N CYS A 526 -23.82 19.74 21.22
CA CYS A 526 -23.60 21.05 21.86
C CYS A 526 -22.21 21.15 22.50
N VAL A 527 -21.72 20.07 23.13
CA VAL A 527 -20.36 19.99 23.69
C VAL A 527 -19.30 19.96 22.59
N MET A 528 -19.47 19.14 21.55
CA MET A 528 -18.56 19.08 20.40
C MET A 528 -18.50 20.42 19.64
N ALA A 529 -19.64 21.07 19.39
CA ALA A 529 -19.73 22.41 18.82
C ALA A 529 -18.94 23.44 19.65
N THR A 530 -18.98 23.32 20.98
CA THR A 530 -18.28 24.23 21.90
C THR A 530 -16.76 23.98 21.91
N LEU A 531 -16.34 22.71 22.09
CA LEU A 531 -14.92 22.33 22.17
C LEU A 531 -14.18 22.50 20.84
N TYR A 532 -14.80 22.07 19.73
CA TYR A 532 -14.21 22.14 18.41
C TYR A 532 -14.53 23.44 17.65
N SER A 533 -15.23 24.42 18.27
CA SER A 533 -15.60 25.70 17.64
C SER A 533 -14.47 26.37 16.83
N PRO A 534 -13.21 26.49 17.32
CA PRO A 534 -12.13 27.11 16.54
C PRO A 534 -11.73 26.31 15.29
N LEU A 535 -11.88 24.98 15.34
CA LEU A 535 -11.56 24.07 14.24
C LEU A 535 -12.72 23.99 13.24
N LEU A 536 -13.97 23.91 13.72
CA LEU A 536 -15.19 23.99 12.91
C LEU A 536 -15.24 25.30 12.11
N PHE A 537 -14.78 26.43 12.68
CA PHE A 537 -14.64 27.69 11.94
C PHE A 537 -13.68 27.57 10.74
N VAL A 538 -12.54 26.87 10.90
CA VAL A 538 -11.56 26.64 9.82
C VAL A 538 -12.07 25.61 8.80
N ALA A 539 -12.81 24.59 9.25
CA ALA A 539 -13.52 23.66 8.37
C ALA A 539 -14.54 24.41 7.51
N ALA A 540 -15.52 25.08 8.12
CA ALA A 540 -16.55 25.87 7.44
C ALA A 540 -15.98 26.92 6.48
N TRP A 541 -14.83 27.52 6.79
CA TRP A 541 -14.14 28.44 5.88
C TRP A 541 -13.60 27.76 4.62
N ASN A 542 -13.00 26.57 4.76
CA ASN A 542 -12.50 25.78 3.65
C ASN A 542 -13.65 25.19 2.81
N GLU A 543 -14.67 24.65 3.44
CA GLU A 543 -15.82 24.07 2.73
C GLU A 543 -16.64 25.13 2.00
N ARG A 544 -16.76 26.34 2.58
CA ARG A 544 -17.33 27.49 1.87
C ARG A 544 -16.46 27.98 0.71
N ARG A 545 -15.21 27.52 0.55
CA ARG A 545 -14.41 27.70 -0.69
C ARG A 545 -14.68 26.56 -1.66
N ASP A 546 -14.63 25.32 -1.20
CA ASP A 546 -14.79 24.14 -2.06
C ASP A 546 -16.23 24.02 -2.62
N ALA A 547 -17.27 24.33 -1.83
CA ALA A 547 -18.67 24.43 -2.30
C ALA A 547 -18.90 25.51 -3.38
N ARG A 548 -18.04 26.55 -3.47
CA ARG A 548 -18.07 27.52 -4.58
C ARG A 548 -17.46 26.97 -5.86
N LYS A 549 -16.49 26.05 -5.76
CA LYS A 549 -15.93 25.31 -6.90
C LYS A 549 -16.99 24.33 -7.41
N ILE A 550 -17.49 23.44 -6.55
CA ILE A 550 -18.61 22.52 -6.82
C ILE A 550 -19.75 23.23 -7.56
N ARG A 551 -20.22 24.38 -7.05
CA ARG A 551 -21.29 25.14 -7.70
C ARG A 551 -20.90 25.77 -9.06
N ARG A 552 -19.62 26.08 -9.29
CA ARG A 552 -19.11 26.54 -10.60
C ARG A 552 -19.05 25.38 -11.58
N ASN A 553 -18.46 24.25 -11.19
CA ASN A 553 -18.31 23.05 -12.01
C ASN A 553 -19.70 22.53 -12.47
N ARG A 554 -20.63 22.36 -11.53
CA ARG A 554 -22.04 22.02 -11.81
C ARG A 554 -22.78 23.03 -12.70
N SER A 555 -22.37 24.30 -12.74
CA SER A 555 -22.97 25.29 -13.64
C SER A 555 -22.49 25.17 -15.10
N ARG A 556 -21.49 24.31 -15.34
CA ARG A 556 -20.92 23.97 -16.65
C ARG A 556 -21.22 22.53 -17.07
N GLY A 557 -21.50 21.64 -16.12
CA GLY A 557 -21.63 20.19 -16.34
C GLY A 557 -20.34 19.40 -16.05
N GLU A 558 -19.32 20.06 -15.50
CA GLU A 558 -18.08 19.46 -15.00
C GLU A 558 -18.33 18.71 -13.68
N GLU A 559 -17.44 17.77 -13.32
CA GLU A 559 -17.54 16.99 -12.09
C GLU A 559 -17.29 17.83 -10.83
N ASP A 560 -17.75 17.33 -9.67
CA ASP A 560 -17.68 18.05 -8.38
C ASP A 560 -16.24 18.41 -7.93
N ASP A 561 -15.22 17.68 -8.38
CA ASP A 561 -13.82 17.90 -8.03
C ASP A 561 -12.90 18.42 -9.15
N ASP A 562 -13.41 18.58 -10.38
CA ASP A 562 -12.60 19.04 -11.52
C ASP A 562 -11.89 20.37 -11.23
N GLN A 563 -10.65 20.47 -11.71
CA GLN A 563 -9.80 21.64 -11.54
C GLN A 563 -9.30 22.10 -12.91
N ILE A 564 -9.83 23.25 -13.35
CA ILE A 564 -9.52 23.83 -14.66
C ILE A 564 -8.04 24.20 -14.73
N HIS A 565 -7.25 23.39 -15.42
CA HIS A 565 -5.81 23.60 -15.59
C HIS A 565 -5.50 24.69 -16.62
N GLU A 566 -4.26 25.18 -16.65
CA GLU A 566 -3.86 26.31 -17.51
C GLU A 566 -4.04 26.02 -19.00
N TRP A 567 -3.86 24.76 -19.42
CA TRP A 567 -4.09 24.35 -20.81
C TRP A 567 -5.58 24.36 -21.19
N GLU A 568 -6.48 23.87 -20.31
CA GLU A 568 -7.93 23.92 -20.54
C GLU A 568 -8.45 25.35 -20.67
N GLN A 569 -7.90 26.29 -19.89
CA GLN A 569 -8.28 27.71 -19.93
C GLN A 569 -8.00 28.38 -21.28
N PHE A 570 -7.00 27.91 -22.04
CA PHE A 570 -6.66 28.41 -23.37
C PHE A 570 -7.11 27.47 -24.51
N ASN A 571 -7.60 26.27 -24.21
CA ASN A 571 -8.05 25.31 -25.22
C ASN A 571 -9.32 25.77 -25.95
N GLU A 572 -10.18 26.56 -25.29
CA GLU A 572 -11.35 27.21 -25.93
C GLU A 572 -10.96 28.34 -26.90
N ASP A 573 -9.78 28.96 -26.73
CA ASP A 573 -9.28 30.05 -27.57
C ASP A 573 -8.49 29.56 -28.80
N LEU A 574 -8.17 28.27 -28.90
CA LEU A 574 -7.12 27.73 -29.79
C LEU A 574 -7.63 26.61 -30.71
N ASP A 575 -8.19 27.01 -31.87
CA ASP A 575 -8.74 26.09 -32.88
C ASP A 575 -7.64 25.33 -33.65
N MET A 576 -7.23 24.20 -33.08
CA MET A 576 -6.22 23.29 -33.65
C MET A 576 -6.65 22.63 -34.97
N GLU A 577 -7.94 22.63 -35.33
CA GLU A 577 -8.42 22.13 -36.62
C GLU A 577 -8.30 23.19 -37.72
N ALA A 578 -8.64 24.45 -37.42
CA ALA A 578 -8.46 25.57 -38.34
C ALA A 578 -6.98 25.88 -38.59
N GLU A 579 -6.11 25.71 -37.60
CA GLU A 579 -4.64 25.77 -37.79
C GLU A 579 -4.07 24.53 -38.50
N GLY A 580 -4.86 23.46 -38.67
CA GLY A 580 -4.43 22.21 -39.31
C GLY A 580 -3.47 21.37 -38.48
N TRP A 581 -3.28 21.71 -37.20
CA TRP A 581 -2.36 21.05 -36.30
C TRP A 581 -2.81 19.61 -35.97
N THR A 582 -4.12 19.37 -35.84
CA THR A 582 -4.68 18.01 -35.62
C THR A 582 -4.20 17.00 -36.65
N LYS A 583 -4.28 17.33 -37.94
CA LYS A 583 -3.79 16.48 -39.05
C LYS A 583 -2.27 16.26 -39.01
N THR A 584 -1.53 17.26 -38.52
CA THR A 584 -0.09 17.13 -38.30
C THR A 584 0.18 16.10 -37.20
N CYS A 585 -0.55 16.16 -36.08
CA CYS A 585 -0.50 15.15 -35.02
C CYS A 585 -0.94 13.76 -35.49
N GLU A 586 -2.01 13.63 -36.28
CA GLU A 586 -2.46 12.35 -36.85
C GLU A 586 -1.37 11.68 -37.70
N SER A 587 -0.71 12.45 -38.58
CA SER A 587 0.38 11.94 -39.42
C SER A 587 1.68 11.62 -38.66
N ALA A 588 1.85 12.17 -37.45
CA ALA A 588 3.00 11.92 -36.59
C ALA A 588 2.74 10.88 -35.48
N LYS A 589 1.48 10.44 -35.28
CA LYS A 589 1.10 9.52 -34.21
C LYS A 589 1.66 8.12 -34.49
N PRO A 590 2.51 7.55 -33.61
CA PRO A 590 2.93 6.16 -33.75
C PRO A 590 1.74 5.21 -33.54
N ASN A 591 1.66 4.12 -34.32
CA ASN A 591 0.76 3.01 -33.97
C ASN A 591 1.40 2.24 -32.81
N VAL A 592 0.72 2.23 -31.67
CA VAL A 592 1.13 1.52 -30.43
C VAL A 592 0.23 0.31 -30.16
N GLU A 593 -0.89 0.16 -30.87
CA GLU A 593 -1.84 -0.94 -30.65
C GLU A 593 -1.47 -2.22 -31.43
N ASP A 594 -0.80 -2.09 -32.58
CA ASP A 594 -0.24 -3.21 -33.34
C ASP A 594 1.29 -3.18 -33.30
N GLU A 595 1.92 -4.32 -33.03
CA GLU A 595 3.36 -4.47 -33.25
C GLU A 595 3.71 -4.28 -34.74
N PRO A 596 4.87 -3.66 -35.07
CA PRO A 596 5.28 -3.47 -36.45
C PRO A 596 5.43 -4.80 -37.20
N ALA A 597 5.87 -5.87 -36.52
CA ALA A 597 5.93 -7.22 -37.08
C ALA A 597 4.54 -7.73 -37.52
N VAL A 598 3.50 -7.51 -36.71
CA VAL A 598 2.12 -7.90 -37.04
C VAL A 598 1.58 -7.09 -38.22
N LEU A 599 1.93 -5.81 -38.31
CA LEU A 599 1.57 -4.97 -39.46
C LEU A 599 2.22 -5.45 -40.77
N GLU A 600 3.52 -5.73 -40.77
CA GLU A 600 4.19 -6.26 -41.98
C GLU A 600 3.66 -7.67 -42.34
N VAL A 601 3.36 -8.53 -41.36
CA VAL A 601 2.74 -9.84 -41.61
C VAL A 601 1.32 -9.70 -42.20
N ARG A 602 0.53 -8.70 -41.78
CA ARG A 602 -0.78 -8.41 -42.40
C ARG A 602 -0.62 -7.96 -43.86
N LYS A 603 0.36 -7.11 -44.18
CA LYS A 603 0.65 -6.68 -45.56
C LYS A 603 1.10 -7.86 -46.42
N LEU A 604 2.10 -8.63 -45.97
CA LEU A 604 2.59 -9.82 -46.65
C LEU A 604 1.48 -10.84 -46.90
N ARG A 605 0.54 -11.00 -45.97
CA ARG A 605 -0.65 -11.85 -46.17
C ARG A 605 -1.58 -11.32 -47.25
N ALA A 606 -1.84 -10.01 -47.28
CA ALA A 606 -2.65 -9.40 -48.34
C ALA A 606 -1.97 -9.54 -49.72
N GLU A 607 -0.66 -9.27 -49.81
CA GLU A 607 0.14 -9.49 -51.02
C GLU A 607 0.11 -10.96 -51.47
N LEU A 608 0.20 -11.92 -50.54
CA LEU A 608 0.10 -13.35 -50.85
C LEU A 608 -1.30 -13.77 -51.31
N ASP A 609 -2.37 -13.24 -50.72
CA ASP A 609 -3.74 -13.51 -51.17
C ASP A 609 -4.02 -12.85 -52.55
N GLU A 610 -3.49 -11.66 -52.83
CA GLU A 610 -3.50 -11.08 -54.19
C GLU A 610 -2.74 -11.96 -55.20
N LEU A 611 -1.51 -12.37 -54.87
CA LEU A 611 -0.66 -13.22 -55.73
C LEU A 611 -1.32 -14.58 -55.98
N LYS A 612 -2.03 -15.13 -54.98
CA LYS A 612 -2.85 -16.33 -55.08
C LYS A 612 -4.08 -16.14 -55.98
N THR A 613 -4.73 -14.98 -56.00
CA THR A 613 -5.80 -14.70 -56.98
C THR A 613 -5.27 -14.58 -58.41
N MET A 614 -4.09 -13.96 -58.60
CA MET A 614 -3.42 -13.92 -59.90
C MET A 614 -3.02 -15.33 -60.38
N LEU A 615 -2.51 -16.18 -59.49
CA LEU A 615 -2.22 -17.58 -59.80
C LEU A 615 -3.48 -18.38 -60.15
N TRP A 616 -4.63 -18.09 -59.53
CA TRP A 616 -5.92 -18.69 -59.91
C TRP A 616 -6.35 -18.26 -61.31
N GLN A 617 -6.24 -16.96 -61.64
CA GLN A 617 -6.54 -16.45 -62.99
C GLN A 617 -5.60 -17.04 -64.06
N ILE A 618 -4.31 -17.20 -63.76
CA ILE A 618 -3.34 -17.90 -64.63
C ILE A 618 -3.73 -19.38 -64.79
N THR A 619 -4.15 -20.04 -63.71
CA THR A 619 -4.56 -21.46 -63.74
C THR A 619 -5.82 -21.66 -64.59
N ASP A 620 -6.82 -20.79 -64.48
CA ASP A 620 -8.04 -20.89 -65.26
C ASP A 620 -7.87 -20.44 -66.72
N THR A 621 -6.97 -19.48 -67.01
CA THR A 621 -6.61 -19.16 -68.41
C THR A 621 -5.79 -20.26 -69.08
N ILE A 622 -4.97 -21.01 -68.34
CA ILE A 622 -4.32 -22.22 -68.87
C ILE A 622 -5.37 -23.30 -69.18
N LYS A 623 -6.29 -23.62 -68.24
CA LYS A 623 -7.39 -24.56 -68.50
C LYS A 623 -8.28 -24.15 -69.69
N GLY A 624 -8.54 -22.85 -69.84
CA GLY A 624 -9.31 -22.31 -70.96
C GLY A 624 -8.60 -22.40 -72.32
N ASN A 625 -7.27 -22.56 -72.33
CA ASN A 625 -6.48 -22.73 -73.55
C ASN A 625 -6.41 -24.20 -74.02
N ASP A 626 -6.56 -25.17 -73.11
CA ASP A 626 -6.53 -26.60 -73.44
C ASP A 626 -7.82 -27.08 -74.14
N ASP A 627 -8.94 -26.36 -73.96
CA ASP A 627 -10.29 -26.79 -74.41
C ASP A 627 -10.61 -26.44 -75.89
N GLU A 628 -9.72 -25.74 -76.60
CA GLU A 628 -9.90 -25.39 -78.04
C GLU A 628 -9.41 -26.47 -79.03
N THR A 629 -8.96 -27.65 -78.56
CA THR A 629 -8.58 -28.76 -79.47
C THR A 629 -9.25 -30.11 -79.15
N VAL A 630 -9.71 -30.76 -80.24
CA VAL A 630 -10.29 -32.13 -80.32
C VAL A 630 -11.76 -32.28 -79.85
N THR A 631 -12.66 -32.45 -80.84
CA THR A 631 -14.03 -32.93 -80.65
C THR A 631 -14.08 -34.47 -80.63
N GLY A 632 -14.78 -35.12 -79.67
CA GLY A 632 -14.63 -36.60 -79.55
C GLY A 632 -15.50 -37.43 -78.58
N SER A 633 -16.83 -37.25 -78.53
CA SER A 633 -17.83 -38.30 -78.13
C SER A 633 -17.68 -39.13 -76.81
N LYS A 634 -18.44 -38.71 -75.77
CA LYS A 634 -19.28 -39.51 -74.83
C LYS A 634 -18.89 -40.97 -74.45
N SER A 635 -18.64 -41.20 -73.14
CA SER A 635 -19.29 -42.18 -72.21
C SER A 635 -18.37 -42.46 -71.01
N GLY A 636 -18.79 -42.59 -69.74
CA GLY A 636 -20.11 -42.46 -69.10
C GLY A 636 -20.12 -43.11 -67.70
N LYS A 637 -21.08 -42.74 -66.83
CA LYS A 637 -21.33 -43.19 -65.42
C LYS A 637 -20.42 -42.67 -64.27
N SER A 638 -21.07 -41.96 -63.34
CA SER A 638 -20.85 -41.94 -61.87
C SER A 638 -21.59 -43.17 -61.22
N PRO A 639 -21.68 -43.39 -59.88
CA PRO A 639 -21.46 -42.47 -58.74
C PRO A 639 -20.71 -43.09 -57.51
N GLU A 640 -20.85 -42.42 -56.36
CA GLU A 640 -20.52 -42.82 -54.97
C GLU A 640 -19.01 -42.90 -54.63
N SER A 641 -18.41 -42.10 -53.72
CA SER A 641 -18.77 -41.47 -52.43
C SER A 641 -18.70 -42.40 -51.21
N LYS A 642 -17.75 -42.09 -50.30
CA LYS A 642 -17.76 -42.52 -48.89
C LYS A 642 -17.11 -41.48 -47.98
N ASP A 643 -17.80 -41.22 -46.89
CA ASP A 643 -17.41 -40.56 -45.64
C ASP A 643 -16.57 -41.58 -44.81
N GLU A 644 -15.89 -41.31 -43.69
CA GLU A 644 -15.58 -40.17 -42.83
C GLU A 644 -14.54 -40.73 -41.80
N ASP A 645 -14.36 -40.09 -40.64
CA ASP A 645 -13.66 -40.61 -39.44
C ASP A 645 -12.12 -40.83 -39.53
N ALA A 646 -11.34 -40.58 -38.46
CA ALA A 646 -11.58 -39.78 -37.24
C ALA A 646 -10.24 -39.55 -36.52
N GLN A 647 -10.21 -38.56 -35.61
CA GLN A 647 -9.34 -38.45 -34.43
C GLN A 647 -7.84 -38.74 -34.54
N GLU A 648 -7.03 -37.78 -34.08
CA GLU A 648 -5.87 -38.13 -33.25
C GLU A 648 -5.74 -37.15 -32.08
N ALA A 649 -5.32 -37.66 -30.92
CA ALA A 649 -5.15 -36.93 -29.68
C ALA A 649 -4.06 -37.61 -28.83
N SER A 650 -3.51 -36.86 -27.87
CA SER A 650 -2.64 -37.30 -26.77
C SER A 650 -1.30 -38.00 -27.10
N GLU A 651 -0.22 -37.24 -26.85
CA GLU A 651 0.84 -37.56 -25.85
C GLU A 651 2.07 -38.46 -26.18
N THR A 652 3.15 -38.17 -25.42
CA THR A 652 4.37 -38.98 -25.12
C THR A 652 5.35 -39.29 -26.26
N ALA A 653 6.69 -39.15 -26.18
CA ALA A 653 7.62 -38.87 -25.07
C ALA A 653 9.09 -38.70 -25.60
N GLU A 654 9.95 -38.14 -24.74
CA GLU A 654 11.39 -38.49 -24.54
C GLU A 654 12.44 -38.39 -25.68
N SER A 655 13.05 -37.19 -25.76
CA SER A 655 14.46 -36.91 -25.39
C SER A 655 15.68 -37.38 -26.22
N GLN A 656 16.72 -36.52 -26.17
CA GLN A 656 18.14 -36.72 -26.55
C GLN A 656 18.43 -36.81 -28.07
N ASP A 657 19.57 -36.32 -28.60
CA ASP A 657 20.83 -35.91 -27.93
C ASP A 657 21.48 -34.65 -28.57
N SER A 658 22.50 -34.08 -27.92
CA SER A 658 23.31 -32.92 -28.37
C SER A 658 24.52 -33.36 -29.24
N PRO A 659 25.24 -32.47 -29.97
CA PRO A 659 26.16 -31.45 -29.41
C PRO A 659 25.84 -30.01 -29.92
N GLU A 660 26.00 -28.94 -29.14
CA GLU A 660 27.22 -28.36 -28.53
C GLU A 660 28.09 -27.55 -29.53
N VAL A 661 28.50 -26.35 -29.12
CA VAL A 661 29.11 -25.29 -29.95
C VAL A 661 30.38 -24.78 -29.27
N SER A 662 31.44 -24.51 -30.04
CA SER A 662 32.63 -23.81 -29.53
C SER A 662 33.22 -22.79 -30.51
N ASP A 663 33.95 -21.85 -29.90
CA ASP A 663 34.99 -20.97 -30.45
C ASP A 663 34.62 -19.74 -31.31
N ALA A 664 35.11 -18.60 -30.82
CA ALA A 664 35.18 -17.31 -31.51
C ALA A 664 36.44 -17.23 -32.41
N PRO A 665 36.72 -16.05 -33.01
CA PRO A 665 37.87 -15.33 -32.44
C PRO A 665 37.73 -13.80 -32.39
N GLU A 666 38.48 -13.17 -31.48
CA GLU A 666 38.78 -11.74 -31.51
C GLU A 666 39.82 -11.39 -32.60
N ALA A 667 39.77 -10.16 -33.12
CA ALA A 667 40.92 -9.51 -33.74
C ALA A 667 40.78 -7.97 -33.68
N GLY A 668 41.77 -7.27 -33.12
CA GLY A 668 41.76 -5.81 -32.98
C GLY A 668 43.08 -5.13 -33.36
N ALA A 669 43.01 -4.17 -34.30
CA ALA A 669 44.05 -3.22 -34.73
C ALA A 669 43.42 -2.23 -35.75
N THR A 670 43.80 -0.96 -35.89
CA THR A 670 44.72 -0.08 -35.12
C THR A 670 44.29 1.39 -35.32
N SER A 671 44.72 2.29 -34.44
CA SER A 671 44.44 3.74 -34.57
C SER A 671 45.39 4.45 -35.56
N GLY A 672 44.94 5.57 -36.14
CA GLY A 672 45.71 6.42 -37.04
C GLY A 672 45.34 7.90 -36.89
N ASP A 673 46.31 8.73 -36.49
CA ASP A 673 46.13 10.14 -36.09
C ASP A 673 45.96 11.09 -37.30
N ASN A 674 45.17 12.16 -37.16
CA ASN A 674 45.56 13.44 -37.75
C ASN A 674 44.88 14.67 -37.10
N LYS A 675 45.72 15.57 -36.57
CA LYS A 675 45.33 16.94 -36.14
C LYS A 675 45.87 17.95 -37.14
N GLN A 676 45.05 18.93 -37.59
CA GLN A 676 45.41 20.36 -37.53
C GLN A 676 44.32 21.37 -37.94
N SER A 677 43.84 22.12 -36.94
CA SER A 677 43.51 23.56 -36.91
C SER A 677 43.57 24.43 -38.20
N LYS A 678 42.61 25.37 -38.35
CA LYS A 678 42.88 26.84 -38.24
C LYS A 678 41.65 27.80 -38.30
N LYS A 679 41.62 28.70 -37.30
CA LYS A 679 41.31 30.16 -37.32
C LYS A 679 39.96 30.73 -37.83
N LYS A 680 39.28 31.38 -36.87
CA LYS A 680 38.42 32.59 -36.99
C LYS A 680 39.00 33.69 -37.91
N ASN A 681 38.15 34.48 -38.61
CA ASN A 681 37.95 35.94 -38.31
C ASN A 681 36.93 36.71 -39.19
N LYS A 682 36.16 37.62 -38.54
CA LYS A 682 35.50 38.86 -39.08
C LYS A 682 34.40 38.67 -40.15
N LYS A 683 33.36 39.52 -40.30
CA LYS A 683 33.18 41.00 -40.16
C LYS A 683 31.65 41.30 -39.91
N ASN A 684 31.01 42.50 -39.78
CA ASN A 684 31.38 43.94 -39.81
C ASN A 684 30.36 44.91 -39.05
N LYS A 685 29.95 44.67 -37.80
CA LYS A 685 29.60 45.73 -36.77
C LYS A 685 28.67 46.94 -37.13
N LYS A 686 27.48 47.07 -36.49
CA LYS A 686 26.74 48.30 -36.04
C LYS A 686 25.32 47.90 -35.57
N LYS A 687 24.59 48.59 -34.68
CA LYS A 687 24.76 49.82 -33.86
C LYS A 687 24.25 49.50 -32.42
N GLY A 688 24.45 50.39 -31.45
CA GLY A 688 23.78 50.28 -30.13
C GLY A 688 23.74 51.61 -29.39
N SER A 689 22.85 51.71 -28.38
CA SER A 689 22.73 52.86 -27.46
C SER A 689 21.79 52.51 -26.29
N SER A 690 22.21 52.80 -25.05
CA SER A 690 21.42 53.29 -23.88
C SER A 690 20.04 52.69 -23.51
N SER A 691 19.66 52.52 -22.24
CA SER A 691 20.36 52.57 -20.93
C SER A 691 19.34 52.32 -19.80
N SER A 692 19.79 51.77 -18.67
CA SER A 692 19.25 52.00 -17.30
C SER A 692 17.73 52.17 -17.09
N SER A 693 17.11 51.18 -16.44
CA SER A 693 16.77 51.27 -15.00
C SER A 693 16.72 49.87 -14.40
#